data_AF-A0AA96Z302-F1
#
_entry.id   AF-A0AA96Z302-F1
#
_cell.length_a   1.000
_cell.length_b   1.000
_cell.length_c   1.000
_cell.angle_alpha   90.00
_cell.angle_beta   90.00
_cell.angle_gamma   90.00
#
_symmetry.space_group_name_H-M   'P 1'
#
loop_
_entity.id
_entity.type
_entity.pdbx_description
1 polymer ?
#
loop_
_entity_poly.entity_id
_entity_poly.type
_entity_poly.pdbx_seq_one_letter_code
_entity_poly.pdbx_strand_id
1 'polypeptide(L)'
;MRGGEGAVALVDDRGMAEPSFERQPPQDLAAEQSVLGGMLLSKDAIADVIEALAPTDFYRPAHQAVYDCILDLYGRGEPADPITVSAELERRGELLRVGGAPYLHTLIATVPTAANAGYYAEIVAEKAVLRRLVEAGTRIVQLGYNGAEGADVDEVVDRAQAAIYEVTDRRTTEDYVLLEDLLQPTMDEIDAIASRGGSARGIPTGFADLDELTNGMHPGQMIIVAARPGVGKALALDTPLPTPTGWTTMGSVEVGHRLMGADGRPTRVVAATEVMVDRPCFDVEFSDGTVITADARHQWLTESCSATGGFWAIRTTEQIHRSTARHSVRLACGWSLPNAELPLTPRALGVFLAGVGELAFVEGELTDDEVRTAKELGLADEPHIPSEYLRAGRAQRQELLDALLVGDSPGTRFVRLARDIAELLRTFGGDRVDIVAVRPVESVPVRCVEVDNHDHMYLAGKTMIPTHNSTLGLDFVRSASIKHGLTSAIFSLEMSRTEIVMRMLSAEAKIRLGDMRGGKMSDDDWTRLARRMSEISEAPIFVDDSPNLTMMEIRAKARRLKQRHDLKLVVVDYLQLMSSGKKTESRQQEVSEFSRNLKLIAKELEVPVIAISQLNRGPEQRTDKKPMLSDLRESGSLEQDADMVIMINRPDAWERDDPRAGEADLIIAKHRAGPTATIVVAHQLHYSRFTDLAHS
;
A
#
# COMPACT_ATOMS: atom_id res chain seq x y z
N MET A 1 -54.38 -22.08 -7.64
CA MET A 1 -53.33 -21.22 -7.06
C MET A 1 -52.07 -21.39 -7.89
N ARG A 2 -51.85 -20.49 -8.85
CA ARG A 2 -50.60 -20.37 -9.63
C ARG A 2 -50.12 -18.94 -9.38
N GLY A 3 -49.00 -18.78 -8.69
CA GLY A 3 -48.35 -17.48 -8.51
C GLY A 3 -47.41 -17.27 -9.68
N GLY A 4 -47.75 -16.34 -10.57
CA GLY A 4 -46.84 -15.82 -11.59
C GLY A 4 -46.07 -14.65 -10.99
N GLU A 5 -44.74 -14.74 -11.04
CA GLU A 5 -43.86 -13.62 -10.70
C GLU A 5 -43.89 -12.59 -11.83
N GLY A 6 -44.06 -11.33 -11.44
CA GLY A 6 -44.38 -10.21 -12.31
C GLY A 6 -43.16 -9.69 -13.07
N ALA A 7 -43.31 -9.57 -14.39
CA ALA A 7 -42.50 -8.67 -15.19
C ALA A 7 -42.97 -7.22 -14.94
N VAL A 8 -42.06 -6.37 -14.47
CA VAL A 8 -42.32 -4.94 -14.27
C VAL A 8 -42.11 -4.23 -15.61
N ALA A 9 -43.19 -3.72 -16.20
CA ALA A 9 -43.13 -2.88 -17.40
C ALA A 9 -42.85 -1.42 -17.01
N LEU A 10 -41.77 -0.84 -17.53
CA LEU A 10 -41.52 0.60 -17.49
C LEU A 10 -42.40 1.26 -18.56
N VAL A 11 -43.29 2.15 -18.14
CA VAL A 11 -44.14 2.95 -19.03
C VAL A 11 -43.45 4.29 -19.27
N ASP A 12 -43.15 4.62 -20.52
CA ASP A 12 -42.80 5.99 -20.95
C ASP A 12 -44.07 6.75 -21.36
N ASP A 13 -44.07 8.07 -21.17
CA ASP A 13 -45.20 9.01 -21.22
C ASP A 13 -45.76 9.26 -22.65
N ARG A 14 -45.48 8.36 -23.60
CA ARG A 14 -45.86 8.49 -25.02
C ARG A 14 -46.59 7.28 -25.64
N GLY A 15 -47.01 6.30 -24.83
CA GLY A 15 -47.99 5.30 -25.27
C GLY A 15 -47.57 4.40 -26.45
N MET A 16 -46.28 4.13 -26.62
CA MET A 16 -45.78 3.10 -27.53
C MET A 16 -45.19 1.97 -26.69
N ALA A 17 -45.80 0.79 -26.75
CA ALA A 17 -45.25 -0.41 -26.12
C ALA A 17 -43.97 -0.83 -26.85
N GLU A 18 -42.82 -0.78 -26.18
CA GLU A 18 -41.61 -1.42 -26.70
C GLU A 18 -41.80 -2.94 -26.74
N PRO A 19 -41.36 -3.63 -27.81
CA PRO A 19 -41.45 -5.07 -27.89
C PRO A 19 -40.56 -5.70 -26.82
N SER A 20 -41.16 -6.45 -25.90
CA SER A 20 -40.45 -7.33 -24.98
C SER A 20 -39.66 -8.37 -25.80
N PHE A 21 -38.36 -8.14 -25.98
CA PHE A 21 -37.47 -9.13 -26.56
C PHE A 21 -37.30 -10.28 -25.54
N GLU A 22 -37.96 -11.41 -25.76
CA GLU A 22 -37.47 -12.70 -25.25
C GLU A 22 -36.10 -12.96 -25.89
N ARG A 23 -35.03 -12.46 -25.27
CA ARG A 23 -33.66 -12.69 -25.78
C ARG A 23 -33.24 -14.09 -25.40
N GLN A 24 -33.34 -15.00 -26.36
CA GLN A 24 -32.67 -16.30 -26.26
C GLN A 24 -31.15 -16.06 -26.08
N PRO A 25 -30.48 -16.76 -25.15
CA PRO A 25 -29.05 -16.61 -24.98
C PRO A 25 -28.28 -16.90 -26.28
N PRO A 26 -27.16 -16.20 -26.55
CA PRO A 26 -26.35 -16.43 -27.75
C PRO A 26 -25.95 -17.90 -27.89
N GLN A 27 -26.25 -18.47 -29.06
CA GLN A 27 -26.00 -19.87 -29.40
C GLN A 27 -25.92 -20.05 -30.92
N ASP A 28 -25.28 -21.13 -31.37
CA ASP A 28 -25.36 -21.60 -32.76
C ASP A 28 -25.41 -23.13 -32.76
N LEU A 29 -26.62 -23.68 -32.87
CA LEU A 29 -26.84 -25.13 -32.79
C LEU A 29 -26.28 -25.87 -34.01
N ALA A 30 -26.23 -25.23 -35.17
CA ALA A 30 -25.69 -25.85 -36.38
C ALA A 30 -24.17 -25.97 -36.29
N ALA A 31 -23.50 -24.95 -35.74
CA ALA A 31 -22.07 -25.00 -35.44
C ALA A 31 -21.77 -26.09 -34.39
N GLU A 32 -22.52 -26.16 -33.28
CA GLU A 32 -22.35 -27.21 -32.27
C GLU A 32 -22.49 -28.62 -32.85
N GLN A 33 -23.50 -28.85 -33.71
CA GLN A 33 -23.69 -30.13 -34.38
C GLN A 33 -22.54 -30.46 -35.35
N SER A 34 -22.03 -29.45 -36.05
CA SER A 34 -20.92 -29.59 -36.99
C SER A 34 -19.59 -29.89 -36.30
N VAL A 35 -19.36 -29.32 -35.10
CA VAL A 35 -18.20 -29.64 -34.26
C VAL A 35 -18.25 -31.10 -33.82
N LEU A 36 -19.34 -31.52 -33.16
CA LEU A 36 -19.48 -32.88 -32.65
C LEU A 36 -19.44 -33.94 -33.75
N GLY A 37 -20.12 -33.68 -34.87
CA GLY A 37 -20.07 -34.59 -36.00
C GLY A 37 -18.70 -34.65 -36.68
N GLY A 38 -17.92 -33.56 -36.67
CA GLY A 38 -16.56 -33.51 -37.17
C GLY A 38 -15.62 -34.36 -36.31
N MET A 39 -15.77 -34.24 -34.98
CA MET A 39 -15.05 -35.06 -34.00
C MET A 39 -15.38 -36.56 -34.11
N LEU A 40 -16.65 -36.91 -34.38
CA LEU A 40 -17.07 -38.30 -34.61
C LEU A 40 -16.57 -38.89 -35.94
N LEU A 41 -16.14 -38.05 -36.88
CA LEU A 41 -15.66 -38.45 -38.21
C LEU A 41 -14.13 -38.59 -38.26
N SER A 42 -13.39 -37.74 -37.55
CA SER A 42 -11.92 -37.71 -37.62
C SER A 42 -11.29 -37.45 -36.26
N LYS A 43 -10.22 -38.19 -35.97
CA LYS A 43 -9.38 -37.99 -34.79
C LYS A 43 -8.65 -36.65 -34.80
N ASP A 44 -8.27 -36.16 -35.98
CA ASP A 44 -7.55 -34.88 -36.12
C ASP A 44 -8.47 -33.70 -35.76
N ALA A 45 -9.75 -33.80 -36.13
CA ALA A 45 -10.75 -32.81 -35.74
C ALA A 45 -10.98 -32.76 -34.22
N ILE A 46 -10.74 -33.86 -33.50
CA ILE A 46 -10.79 -33.86 -32.03
C ILE A 46 -9.65 -33.01 -31.46
N ALA A 47 -8.43 -33.13 -32.00
CA ALA A 47 -7.28 -32.36 -31.55
C ALA A 47 -7.51 -30.84 -31.73
N ASP A 48 -7.95 -30.44 -32.93
CA ASP A 48 -8.21 -29.02 -33.25
C ASP A 48 -9.30 -28.41 -32.35
N VAL A 49 -10.33 -29.19 -31.99
CA VAL A 49 -11.47 -28.70 -31.20
C VAL A 49 -11.14 -28.62 -29.71
N ILE A 50 -10.31 -29.53 -29.18
CA ILE A 50 -9.90 -29.54 -27.76
C ILE A 50 -9.19 -28.23 -27.38
N GLU A 51 -8.40 -27.67 -28.29
CA GLU A 51 -7.71 -26.40 -28.06
C GLU A 51 -8.68 -25.21 -27.93
N ALA A 52 -9.84 -25.29 -28.59
CA ALA A 52 -10.79 -24.18 -28.72
C ALA A 52 -11.98 -24.24 -27.74
N LEU A 53 -12.43 -25.43 -27.34
CA LEU A 53 -13.71 -25.62 -26.64
C LEU A 53 -13.62 -26.46 -25.37
N ALA A 54 -14.40 -26.04 -24.37
CA ALA A 54 -14.71 -26.81 -23.18
C ALA A 54 -16.13 -27.40 -23.22
N PRO A 55 -16.44 -28.43 -22.42
CA PRO A 55 -17.78 -29.01 -22.36
C PRO A 55 -18.86 -27.96 -22.04
N THR A 56 -18.56 -27.02 -21.14
CA THR A 56 -19.48 -25.94 -20.74
C THR A 56 -19.77 -24.90 -21.83
N ASP A 57 -19.00 -24.91 -22.93
CA ASP A 57 -19.17 -23.95 -24.03
C ASP A 57 -20.33 -24.31 -24.95
N PHE A 58 -20.77 -25.57 -24.97
CA PHE A 58 -21.98 -25.96 -25.70
C PHE A 58 -23.23 -25.47 -24.97
N TYR A 59 -24.18 -24.87 -25.71
CA TYR A 59 -25.45 -24.42 -25.16
C TYR A 59 -26.34 -25.59 -24.74
N ARG A 60 -26.39 -26.67 -25.55
CA ARG A 60 -27.23 -27.82 -25.24
C ARG A 60 -26.53 -28.79 -24.28
N PRO A 61 -27.14 -29.14 -23.13
CA PRO A 61 -26.59 -30.16 -22.23
C PRO A 61 -26.37 -31.52 -22.91
N ALA A 62 -27.19 -31.86 -23.90
CA ALA A 62 -26.99 -33.06 -24.72
C ALA A 62 -25.65 -33.03 -25.49
N HIS A 63 -25.26 -31.87 -26.02
CA HIS A 63 -23.99 -31.70 -26.73
C HIS A 63 -22.80 -31.71 -25.78
N GLN A 64 -22.95 -31.16 -24.56
CA GLN A 64 -21.94 -31.24 -23.50
C GLN A 64 -21.62 -32.70 -23.18
N ALA A 65 -22.66 -33.53 -22.94
CA ALA A 65 -22.49 -34.94 -22.62
C ALA A 65 -21.84 -35.75 -23.77
N VAL A 66 -22.20 -35.44 -25.02
CA VAL A 66 -21.56 -36.08 -26.19
C VAL A 66 -20.09 -35.66 -26.28
N TYR A 67 -19.77 -34.39 -26.10
CA TYR A 67 -18.40 -33.87 -26.09
C TYR A 67 -17.55 -34.52 -24.99
N ASP A 68 -18.03 -34.54 -23.75
CA ASP A 68 -17.37 -35.19 -22.62
C ASP A 68 -17.08 -36.66 -22.89
N CYS A 69 -18.05 -37.38 -23.47
CA CYS A 69 -17.88 -38.78 -23.84
C CYS A 69 -16.78 -38.97 -24.90
N ILE A 70 -16.74 -38.09 -25.91
CA ILE A 70 -15.69 -38.11 -26.96
C ILE A 70 -14.31 -37.86 -26.33
N LEU A 71 -14.19 -36.88 -25.44
CA LEU A 71 -12.93 -36.58 -24.75
C LEU A 71 -12.46 -37.75 -23.89
N ASP A 72 -13.37 -38.40 -23.15
CA ASP A 72 -13.02 -39.55 -22.30
C ASP A 72 -12.57 -40.78 -23.11
N LEU A 73 -13.15 -41.02 -24.28
CA LEU A 73 -12.70 -42.07 -25.19
C LEU A 73 -11.34 -41.72 -25.80
N TYR A 74 -11.18 -40.48 -26.26
CA TYR A 74 -9.94 -39.97 -26.82
C TYR A 74 -8.77 -40.03 -25.81
N GLY A 75 -9.01 -39.64 -24.56
CA GLY A 75 -8.04 -39.68 -23.47
C GLY A 75 -7.63 -41.11 -23.07
N ARG A 76 -8.49 -42.11 -23.30
CA ARG A 76 -8.18 -43.54 -23.17
C ARG A 76 -7.47 -44.13 -24.39
N GLY A 77 -7.30 -43.35 -25.47
CA GLY A 77 -6.78 -43.82 -26.74
C GLY A 77 -7.74 -44.68 -27.55
N GLU A 78 -9.03 -44.70 -27.19
CA GLU A 78 -10.08 -45.41 -27.90
C GLU A 78 -10.63 -44.54 -29.06
N PRO A 79 -11.03 -45.11 -30.20
CA PRO A 79 -11.65 -44.35 -31.27
C PRO A 79 -13.01 -43.79 -30.82
N ALA A 80 -13.26 -42.51 -31.07
CA ALA A 80 -14.53 -41.85 -30.75
C ALA A 80 -15.41 -41.75 -32.01
N ASP A 81 -16.07 -42.86 -32.35
CA ASP A 81 -17.04 -42.96 -33.44
C ASP A 81 -18.48 -43.10 -32.88
N PRO A 82 -19.55 -43.02 -33.70
CA PRO A 82 -20.92 -43.11 -33.19
C PRO A 82 -21.23 -44.40 -32.44
N ILE A 83 -20.55 -45.51 -32.75
CA ILE A 83 -20.83 -46.82 -32.14
C ILE A 83 -20.23 -46.86 -30.74
N THR A 84 -18.96 -46.51 -30.64
CA THR A 84 -18.19 -46.42 -29.38
C THR A 84 -18.76 -45.36 -28.44
N VAL A 85 -19.07 -44.17 -28.96
CA VAL A 85 -19.72 -43.09 -28.19
C VAL A 85 -21.12 -43.50 -27.74
N SER A 86 -21.90 -44.20 -28.58
CA SER A 86 -23.22 -44.71 -28.19
C SER A 86 -23.12 -45.73 -27.06
N ALA A 87 -22.18 -46.68 -27.16
CA ALA A 87 -21.99 -47.72 -26.15
C ALA A 87 -21.52 -47.12 -24.81
N GLU A 88 -20.62 -46.14 -24.85
CA GLU A 88 -20.14 -45.45 -23.67
C GLU A 88 -21.24 -44.59 -23.02
N LEU A 89 -22.05 -43.87 -23.81
CA LEU A 89 -23.20 -43.12 -23.29
C LEU A 89 -24.30 -44.04 -22.73
N GLU A 90 -24.47 -45.24 -23.29
CA GLU A 90 -25.40 -46.24 -22.75
C GLU A 90 -24.91 -46.76 -21.39
N ARG A 91 -23.61 -47.06 -21.28
CA ARG A 91 -22.97 -47.46 -20.02
C ARG A 91 -23.12 -46.40 -18.92
N ARG A 92 -23.08 -45.12 -19.28
CA ARG A 92 -23.31 -43.98 -18.38
C ARG A 92 -24.79 -43.73 -18.05
N GLY A 93 -25.71 -44.36 -18.77
CA GLY A 93 -27.15 -44.09 -18.64
C GLY A 93 -27.58 -42.75 -19.22
N GLU A 94 -26.78 -42.14 -20.09
CA GLU A 94 -27.02 -40.81 -20.67
C GLU A 94 -27.50 -40.85 -22.12
N LEU A 95 -27.44 -42.02 -22.78
CA LEU A 95 -27.80 -42.19 -24.20
C LEU A 95 -29.21 -41.67 -24.54
N LEU A 96 -30.19 -41.90 -23.67
CA LEU A 96 -31.56 -41.39 -23.88
C LEU A 96 -31.64 -39.86 -23.76
N ARG A 97 -30.81 -39.24 -22.92
CA ARG A 97 -30.80 -37.78 -22.71
C ARG A 97 -30.20 -37.03 -23.90
N VAL A 98 -29.30 -37.67 -24.64
CA VAL A 98 -28.68 -37.07 -25.84
C VAL A 98 -29.51 -37.24 -27.11
N GLY A 99 -30.62 -37.99 -27.07
CA GLY A 99 -31.48 -38.26 -28.23
C GLY A 99 -31.31 -39.66 -28.84
N GLY A 100 -30.59 -40.56 -28.17
CA GLY A 100 -30.37 -41.94 -28.60
C GLY A 100 -29.29 -42.10 -29.68
N ALA A 101 -28.96 -43.35 -29.99
CA ALA A 101 -27.98 -43.69 -31.03
C ALA A 101 -28.26 -43.05 -32.41
N PRO A 102 -29.52 -42.90 -32.88
CA PRO A 102 -29.80 -42.23 -34.16
C PRO A 102 -29.35 -40.77 -34.20
N TYR A 103 -29.30 -40.07 -33.05
CA TYR A 103 -28.87 -38.68 -33.00
C TYR A 103 -27.38 -38.53 -33.35
N LEU A 104 -26.52 -39.45 -32.89
CA LEU A 104 -25.09 -39.43 -33.21
C LEU A 104 -24.83 -39.58 -34.72
N HIS A 105 -25.61 -40.41 -35.41
CA HIS A 105 -25.55 -40.49 -36.88
C HIS A 105 -26.06 -39.22 -37.58
N THR A 106 -27.00 -38.51 -36.95
CA THR A 106 -27.49 -37.22 -37.46
C THR A 106 -26.42 -36.14 -37.35
N LEU A 107 -25.63 -36.14 -36.27
CA LEU A 107 -24.49 -35.22 -36.09
C LEU A 107 -23.48 -35.38 -37.23
N ILE A 108 -23.12 -36.62 -37.57
CA ILE A 108 -22.24 -36.91 -38.71
C ILE A 108 -22.84 -36.42 -40.03
N ALA A 109 -24.12 -36.70 -40.27
CA ALA A 109 -24.78 -36.33 -41.53
C ALA A 109 -24.88 -34.80 -41.73
N THR A 110 -24.78 -34.02 -40.64
CA THR A 110 -24.86 -32.56 -40.67
C THR A 110 -23.54 -31.91 -41.10
N VAL A 111 -22.41 -32.61 -40.95
CA VAL A 111 -21.08 -32.02 -41.16
C VAL A 111 -20.71 -32.02 -42.63
N PRO A 112 -20.42 -30.85 -43.23
CA PRO A 112 -20.01 -30.79 -44.63
C PRO A 112 -18.61 -31.39 -44.85
N THR A 113 -17.67 -31.16 -43.94
CA THR A 113 -16.30 -31.68 -43.99
C THR A 113 -15.67 -31.66 -42.60
N ALA A 114 -15.04 -32.75 -42.17
CA ALA A 114 -14.43 -32.85 -40.84
C ALA A 114 -13.26 -31.85 -40.64
N ALA A 115 -12.57 -31.47 -41.71
CA ALA A 115 -11.45 -30.51 -41.67
C ALA A 115 -11.85 -29.10 -41.21
N ASN A 116 -13.13 -28.74 -41.25
CA ASN A 116 -13.61 -27.42 -40.82
C ASN A 116 -14.08 -27.40 -39.36
N ALA A 117 -13.88 -28.48 -38.61
CA ALA A 117 -14.33 -28.59 -37.22
C ALA A 117 -13.76 -27.46 -36.34
N GLY A 118 -12.48 -27.10 -36.51
CA GLY A 118 -11.85 -25.98 -35.81
C GLY A 118 -12.54 -24.64 -36.06
N TYR A 119 -12.92 -24.33 -37.31
CA TYR A 119 -13.64 -23.09 -37.63
C TYR A 119 -15.03 -23.05 -36.97
N TYR A 120 -15.77 -24.16 -36.96
CA TYR A 120 -17.05 -24.21 -36.24
C TYR A 120 -16.87 -24.13 -34.72
N ALA A 121 -15.75 -24.63 -34.19
CA ALA A 121 -15.43 -24.55 -32.79
C ALA A 121 -15.20 -23.09 -32.35
N GLU A 122 -14.53 -22.28 -33.17
CA GLU A 122 -14.40 -20.83 -32.94
C GLU A 122 -15.77 -20.15 -32.85
N ILE A 123 -16.71 -20.47 -33.75
CA ILE A 123 -18.07 -19.93 -33.71
C ILE A 123 -18.77 -20.27 -32.39
N VAL A 124 -18.67 -21.53 -31.94
CA VAL A 124 -19.27 -21.95 -30.66
C VAL A 124 -18.60 -21.22 -29.48
N ALA A 125 -17.27 -21.06 -29.51
CA ALA A 125 -16.51 -20.37 -28.47
C ALA A 125 -16.92 -18.89 -28.37
N GLU A 126 -17.10 -18.21 -29.50
CA GLU A 126 -17.62 -16.83 -29.54
C GLU A 126 -19.01 -16.73 -28.90
N LYS A 127 -19.93 -17.64 -29.24
CA LYS A 127 -21.27 -17.66 -28.62
C LYS A 127 -21.21 -17.96 -27.13
N ALA A 128 -20.32 -18.85 -26.69
CA ALA A 128 -20.12 -19.17 -25.27
C ALA A 128 -19.62 -17.95 -24.48
N VAL A 129 -18.68 -17.17 -25.02
CA VAL A 129 -18.22 -15.90 -24.41
C VAL A 129 -19.38 -14.91 -24.30
N LEU A 130 -20.15 -14.72 -25.37
CA LEU A 130 -21.31 -13.82 -25.34
C LEU A 130 -22.38 -14.30 -24.33
N ARG A 131 -22.58 -15.61 -24.19
CA ARG A 131 -23.49 -16.19 -23.21
C ARG A 131 -23.01 -15.97 -21.77
N ARG A 132 -21.73 -16.22 -21.47
CA ARG A 132 -21.12 -15.91 -20.17
C ARG A 132 -21.24 -14.43 -19.81
N LEU A 133 -21.11 -13.53 -20.79
CA LEU A 133 -21.31 -12.10 -20.59
C LEU A 133 -22.74 -11.76 -20.16
N VAL A 134 -23.74 -12.39 -20.78
CA VAL A 134 -25.16 -12.23 -20.41
C VAL A 134 -25.42 -12.76 -18.99
N GLU A 135 -24.84 -13.91 -18.63
CA GLU A 135 -24.93 -14.48 -17.29
C GLU A 135 -24.25 -13.60 -16.23
N ALA A 136 -23.05 -13.07 -16.53
CA ALA A 136 -22.36 -12.13 -15.66
C ALA A 136 -23.16 -10.84 -15.47
N GLY A 137 -23.72 -10.28 -16.56
CA GLY A 137 -24.62 -9.12 -16.49
C GLY A 137 -25.84 -9.38 -15.61
N THR A 138 -26.45 -10.56 -15.73
CA THR A 138 -27.60 -10.96 -14.90
C THR A 138 -27.22 -11.08 -13.42
N ARG A 139 -26.05 -11.69 -13.12
CA ARG A 139 -25.51 -11.77 -11.75
C ARG A 139 -25.26 -10.38 -11.17
N ILE A 140 -24.71 -9.44 -11.94
CA ILE A 140 -24.45 -8.07 -11.48
C ILE A 140 -25.74 -7.33 -11.18
N VAL A 141 -26.77 -7.48 -12.02
CA VAL A 141 -28.09 -6.92 -11.77
C VAL A 141 -28.67 -7.47 -10.45
N GLN A 142 -28.57 -8.79 -10.23
CA GLN A 142 -29.01 -9.42 -8.98
C GLN A 142 -28.22 -8.90 -7.76
N LEU A 143 -26.91 -8.73 -7.88
CA LEU A 143 -26.06 -8.15 -6.83
C LEU A 143 -26.50 -6.72 -6.48
N GLY A 144 -26.88 -5.92 -7.47
CA GLY A 144 -27.38 -4.56 -7.27
C GLY A 144 -28.70 -4.49 -6.48
N TYR A 145 -29.62 -5.44 -6.71
CA TYR A 145 -30.87 -5.51 -5.94
C TYR A 145 -30.67 -6.11 -4.54
N ASN A 146 -29.82 -7.13 -4.40
CA ASN A 146 -29.56 -7.80 -3.12
C ASN A 146 -28.67 -6.96 -2.19
N GLY A 147 -27.83 -6.08 -2.72
CA GLY A 147 -27.00 -5.15 -1.94
C GLY A 147 -27.81 -4.09 -1.17
N ALA A 148 -29.08 -3.88 -1.53
CA ALA A 148 -29.99 -2.99 -0.79
C ALA A 148 -30.36 -3.52 0.60
N GLU A 149 -30.07 -4.80 0.91
CA GLU A 149 -30.38 -5.45 2.19
C GLU A 149 -29.18 -5.51 3.17
N GLY A 150 -28.27 -4.53 3.12
CA GLY A 150 -27.25 -4.32 4.17
C GLY A 150 -25.89 -5.00 3.95
N ALA A 151 -25.57 -5.41 2.72
CA ALA A 151 -24.19 -5.74 2.35
C ALA A 151 -23.35 -4.45 2.19
N ASP A 152 -22.04 -4.55 2.45
CA ASP A 152 -21.11 -3.46 2.16
C ASP A 152 -21.11 -3.17 0.65
N VAL A 153 -21.25 -1.90 0.28
CA VAL A 153 -21.30 -1.48 -1.12
C VAL A 153 -20.00 -1.86 -1.83
N ASP A 154 -18.87 -1.80 -1.12
CA ASP A 154 -17.56 -2.14 -1.66
C ASP A 154 -17.47 -3.65 -1.99
N GLU A 155 -18.02 -4.52 -1.13
CA GLU A 155 -18.07 -5.98 -1.39
C GLU A 155 -18.94 -6.31 -2.61
N VAL A 156 -20.06 -5.60 -2.79
CA VAL A 156 -20.95 -5.75 -3.95
C VAL A 156 -20.23 -5.35 -5.24
N VAL A 157 -19.47 -4.25 -5.21
CA VAL A 157 -18.67 -3.78 -6.36
C VAL A 157 -17.57 -4.78 -6.70
N ASP A 158 -16.83 -5.30 -5.71
CA ASP A 158 -15.78 -6.29 -5.92
C ASP A 158 -16.32 -7.58 -6.55
N ARG A 159 -17.46 -8.06 -6.06
CA ARG A 159 -18.12 -9.26 -6.63
C ARG A 159 -18.62 -9.01 -8.05
N ALA A 160 -19.13 -7.81 -8.34
CA ALA A 160 -19.54 -7.43 -9.70
C ALA A 160 -18.35 -7.36 -10.66
N GLN A 161 -17.22 -6.81 -10.20
CA GLN A 161 -15.98 -6.77 -10.98
C GLN A 161 -15.47 -8.19 -11.25
N ALA A 162 -15.41 -9.06 -10.25
CA ALA A 162 -14.99 -10.46 -10.41
C ALA A 162 -15.84 -11.20 -11.45
N ALA A 163 -17.17 -11.01 -11.44
CA ALA A 163 -18.08 -11.64 -12.40
C ALA A 163 -17.81 -11.20 -13.85
N ILE A 164 -17.42 -9.94 -14.11
CA ILE A 164 -17.01 -9.49 -15.44
C ILE A 164 -15.64 -10.07 -15.83
N TYR A 165 -14.72 -10.15 -14.88
CA TYR A 165 -13.39 -10.69 -15.15
C TYR A 165 -13.41 -12.19 -15.52
N GLU A 166 -14.27 -13.00 -14.91
CA GLU A 166 -14.47 -14.41 -15.28
C GLU A 166 -14.84 -14.60 -16.77
N VAL A 167 -15.49 -13.61 -17.40
CA VAL A 167 -15.89 -13.66 -18.81
C VAL A 167 -14.68 -13.47 -19.74
N THR A 168 -13.64 -12.77 -19.27
CA THR A 168 -12.49 -12.35 -20.07
C THR A 168 -11.32 -13.33 -20.05
N ASP A 169 -11.35 -14.34 -19.17
CA ASP A 169 -10.27 -15.32 -19.05
C ASP A 169 -10.32 -16.29 -20.24
N ARG A 170 -9.54 -15.98 -21.28
CA ARG A 170 -9.23 -16.93 -22.35
C ARG A 170 -8.35 -18.01 -21.74
N ARG A 171 -8.88 -19.22 -21.68
CA ARG A 171 -8.12 -20.42 -21.30
C ARG A 171 -6.98 -20.58 -22.29
N THR A 172 -5.77 -20.35 -21.83
CA THR A 172 -4.57 -21.01 -22.35
C THR A 172 -4.18 -21.97 -21.25
N THR A 173 -4.74 -23.18 -21.32
CA THR A 173 -4.35 -24.28 -20.44
C THR A 173 -3.60 -25.28 -21.29
N GLU A 174 -2.28 -25.14 -21.33
CA GLU A 174 -1.39 -26.28 -21.53
C GLU A 174 -0.45 -26.32 -20.33
N ASP A 175 -0.83 -27.09 -19.31
CA ASP A 175 -0.08 -27.23 -18.05
C ASP A 175 1.17 -28.13 -18.19
N TYR A 176 1.44 -28.67 -19.38
CA TYR A 176 2.58 -29.55 -19.63
C TYR A 176 3.17 -29.27 -21.01
N VAL A 177 4.41 -28.81 -21.04
CA VAL A 177 5.21 -28.68 -22.27
C VAL A 177 6.18 -29.86 -22.34
N LEU A 178 6.34 -30.50 -23.50
CA LEU A 178 7.32 -31.57 -23.67
C LEU A 178 8.73 -30.99 -23.49
N LEU A 179 9.62 -31.73 -22.82
CA LEU A 179 11.00 -31.28 -22.60
C LEU A 179 11.70 -30.94 -23.92
N GLU A 180 11.41 -31.69 -25.01
CA GLU A 180 11.95 -31.44 -26.35
C GLU A 180 11.61 -30.04 -26.87
N ASP A 181 10.39 -29.57 -26.64
CA ASP A 181 9.92 -28.24 -27.05
C ASP A 181 10.56 -27.13 -26.21
N LEU A 182 11.00 -27.44 -24.98
CA LEU A 182 11.72 -26.50 -24.11
C LEU A 182 13.23 -26.49 -24.39
N LEU A 183 13.79 -27.58 -24.92
CA LEU A 183 15.24 -27.69 -25.16
C LEU A 183 15.72 -26.66 -26.17
N GLN A 184 15.04 -26.49 -27.30
CA GLN A 184 15.48 -25.58 -28.35
C GLN A 184 15.43 -24.10 -27.90
N PRO A 185 14.33 -23.58 -27.31
CA PRO A 185 14.31 -22.23 -26.74
C PRO A 185 15.36 -22.02 -25.65
N THR A 186 15.60 -23.03 -24.81
CA THR A 186 16.63 -22.96 -23.76
C THR A 186 18.03 -22.87 -24.37
N MET A 187 18.31 -23.64 -25.43
CA MET A 187 19.60 -23.57 -26.15
C MET A 187 19.76 -22.22 -26.85
N ASP A 188 18.71 -21.69 -27.47
CA ASP A 188 18.73 -20.36 -28.09
C ASP A 188 18.99 -19.27 -27.03
N GLU A 189 18.44 -19.40 -25.83
CA GLU A 189 18.69 -18.50 -24.71
C GLU A 189 20.15 -18.60 -24.23
N ILE A 190 20.68 -19.82 -24.07
CA ILE A 190 22.09 -20.07 -23.73
C ILE A 190 23.04 -19.49 -24.79
N ASP A 191 22.74 -19.67 -26.08
CA ASP A 191 23.52 -19.13 -27.19
C ASP A 191 23.44 -17.60 -27.20
N ALA A 192 22.27 -17.02 -26.93
CA ALA A 192 22.10 -15.58 -26.80
C ALA A 192 22.85 -14.98 -25.60
N ILE A 193 23.02 -15.76 -24.52
CA ILE A 193 23.85 -15.43 -23.36
C ILE A 193 25.34 -15.49 -23.72
N ALA A 194 25.77 -16.57 -24.37
CA ALA A 194 27.15 -16.76 -24.80
C ALA A 194 27.60 -15.68 -25.79
N SER A 195 26.74 -15.32 -26.73
CA SER A 195 26.97 -14.28 -27.74
C SER A 195 27.17 -12.88 -27.15
N ARG A 196 26.62 -12.62 -25.95
CA ARG A 196 26.66 -11.32 -25.27
C ARG A 196 27.71 -11.25 -24.15
N GLY A 197 28.62 -12.21 -24.09
CA GLY A 197 29.72 -12.22 -23.13
C GLY A 197 29.46 -13.01 -21.83
N GLY A 198 28.48 -13.91 -21.80
CA GLY A 198 28.42 -14.98 -20.79
C GLY A 198 27.56 -14.74 -19.56
N SER A 199 26.74 -13.67 -19.49
CA SER A 199 25.77 -13.48 -18.40
C SER A 199 24.35 -13.28 -18.93
N ALA A 200 23.43 -14.14 -18.50
CA ALA A 200 21.99 -13.92 -18.61
C ALA A 200 21.64 -12.70 -17.77
N ARG A 201 21.60 -11.51 -18.39
CA ARG A 201 21.33 -10.27 -17.66
C ARG A 201 19.83 -10.15 -17.40
N GLY A 202 19.44 -10.38 -16.15
CA GLY A 202 18.18 -9.88 -15.61
C GLY A 202 18.17 -8.35 -15.55
N ILE A 203 17.15 -7.79 -14.92
CA ILE A 203 16.97 -6.35 -14.79
C ILE A 203 18.07 -5.78 -13.88
N PRO A 204 18.89 -4.83 -14.36
CA PRO A 204 20.02 -4.30 -13.57
C PRO A 204 19.53 -3.55 -12.32
N THR A 205 20.09 -3.92 -11.16
CA THR A 205 19.78 -3.30 -9.87
C THR A 205 20.38 -1.90 -9.74
N GLY A 206 21.40 -1.60 -10.53
CA GLY A 206 22.10 -0.31 -10.49
C GLY A 206 23.26 -0.27 -9.51
N PHE A 207 23.58 -1.42 -8.89
CA PHE A 207 24.77 -1.67 -8.09
C PHE A 207 25.60 -2.76 -8.76
N ALA A 208 26.83 -2.44 -9.16
CA ALA A 208 27.68 -3.34 -9.94
C ALA A 208 27.95 -4.66 -9.21
N ASP A 209 28.28 -4.59 -7.92
CA ASP A 209 28.58 -5.76 -7.10
C ASP A 209 27.34 -6.65 -6.87
N LEU A 210 26.14 -6.03 -6.83
CA LEU A 210 24.88 -6.77 -6.70
C LEU A 210 24.52 -7.43 -8.02
N ASP A 211 24.73 -6.74 -9.13
CA ASP A 211 24.52 -7.29 -10.47
C ASP A 211 25.54 -8.39 -10.81
N GLU A 212 26.77 -8.32 -10.32
CA GLU A 212 27.77 -9.38 -10.48
C GLU A 212 27.35 -10.65 -9.71
N LEU A 213 26.80 -10.49 -8.51
CA LEU A 213 26.35 -11.62 -7.70
C LEU A 213 25.03 -12.24 -8.19
N THR A 214 24.10 -11.40 -8.65
CA THR A 214 22.73 -11.83 -8.99
C THR A 214 22.50 -12.02 -10.49
N ASN A 215 23.42 -11.51 -11.33
CA ASN A 215 23.18 -11.28 -12.75
C ASN A 215 21.92 -10.42 -13.01
N GLY A 216 21.57 -9.53 -12.07
CA GLY A 216 20.35 -8.72 -12.10
C GLY A 216 19.12 -9.45 -11.55
N MET A 217 17.97 -8.79 -11.64
CA MET A 217 16.68 -9.33 -11.15
C MET A 217 15.95 -10.08 -12.26
N HIS A 218 15.57 -11.33 -12.00
CA HIS A 218 14.99 -12.20 -13.02
C HIS A 218 13.46 -12.23 -12.97
N PRO A 219 12.79 -12.42 -14.13
CA PRO A 219 11.36 -12.72 -14.22
C PRO A 219 10.90 -13.80 -13.22
N GLY A 220 9.71 -13.65 -12.64
CA GLY A 220 9.16 -14.65 -11.71
C GLY A 220 9.71 -14.60 -10.28
N GLN A 221 10.69 -13.74 -10.01
CA GLN A 221 11.29 -13.59 -8.68
C GLN A 221 10.44 -12.71 -7.76
N MET A 222 10.29 -13.14 -6.51
CA MET A 222 9.84 -12.34 -5.39
C MET A 222 11.05 -11.95 -4.55
N ILE A 223 11.30 -10.65 -4.45
CA ILE A 223 12.45 -10.08 -3.76
C ILE A 223 11.93 -9.29 -2.56
N ILE A 224 12.44 -9.58 -1.37
CA ILE A 224 12.12 -8.81 -0.16
C ILE A 224 13.27 -7.88 0.15
N VAL A 225 12.95 -6.61 0.36
CA VAL A 225 13.90 -5.62 0.86
C VAL A 225 13.50 -5.26 2.28
N ALA A 226 14.30 -5.69 3.23
CA ALA A 226 14.02 -5.53 4.64
C ALA A 226 14.92 -4.47 5.28
N ALA A 227 14.34 -3.46 5.92
CA ALA A 227 15.08 -2.43 6.63
C ALA A 227 14.50 -2.20 8.03
N ARG A 228 15.31 -1.70 8.96
CA ARG A 228 14.79 -1.27 10.26
C ARG A 228 13.97 0.02 10.10
N PRO A 229 12.87 0.20 10.86
CA PRO A 229 12.22 1.50 11.03
C PRO A 229 13.21 2.56 11.53
N GLY A 230 12.99 3.82 11.14
CA GLY A 230 13.98 4.89 11.21
C GLY A 230 14.75 5.08 12.51
N VAL A 231 16.06 4.83 12.43
CA VAL A 231 17.05 5.38 13.37
C VAL A 231 17.17 6.89 13.13
N GLY A 232 16.41 7.69 13.88
CA GLY A 232 16.39 9.16 13.75
C GLY A 232 15.21 9.89 14.39
N LYS A 233 14.54 9.29 15.37
CA LYS A 233 13.35 9.84 16.06
C LYS A 233 13.55 9.93 17.59
N ALA A 234 14.79 9.89 18.07
CA ALA A 234 15.08 9.84 19.50
C ALA A 234 14.91 11.22 20.16
N LEU A 235 14.21 11.27 21.29
CA LEU A 235 13.93 12.47 22.07
C LEU A 235 14.33 12.22 23.53
N ALA A 236 14.67 13.27 24.27
CA ALA A 236 15.02 13.15 25.69
C ALA A 236 13.85 12.55 26.50
N LEU A 237 14.16 11.78 27.55
CA LEU A 237 13.15 11.06 28.34
C LEU A 237 12.10 11.97 28.99
N ASP A 238 12.45 13.21 29.29
CA ASP A 238 11.55 14.21 29.87
C ASP A 238 10.66 14.90 28.83
N THR A 239 10.85 14.61 27.53
CA THR A 239 10.06 15.22 26.45
C THR A 239 8.58 14.89 26.65
N PRO A 240 7.71 15.91 26.78
CA PRO A 240 6.28 15.69 27.00
C PRO A 240 5.61 15.23 25.71
N LEU A 241 4.74 14.23 25.81
CA LEU A 241 3.97 13.65 24.73
C LEU A 241 2.46 13.80 25.05
N PRO A 242 1.67 14.43 24.18
CA PRO A 242 0.24 14.59 24.41
C PRO A 242 -0.49 13.25 24.27
N THR A 243 -1.41 12.98 25.19
CA THR A 243 -2.30 11.81 25.18
C THR A 243 -3.76 12.25 25.09
N PRO A 244 -4.69 11.34 24.74
CA PRO A 244 -6.12 11.63 24.75
C PRO A 244 -6.67 12.03 26.13
N THR A 245 -5.91 11.81 27.22
CA THR A 245 -6.33 12.08 28.59
C THR A 245 -5.47 13.13 29.30
N GLY A 246 -4.44 13.66 28.63
CA GLY A 246 -3.51 14.61 29.25
C GLY A 246 -2.13 14.56 28.61
N TRP A 247 -1.11 14.33 29.42
CA TRP A 247 0.29 14.28 29.02
C TRP A 247 0.97 13.04 29.60
N THR A 248 1.91 12.50 28.84
CA THR A 248 2.92 11.55 29.32
C THR A 248 4.30 12.09 28.95
N THR A 249 5.36 11.35 29.26
CA THR A 249 6.73 11.70 28.88
C THR A 249 7.34 10.57 28.06
N MET A 250 8.38 10.87 27.28
CA MET A 250 9.12 9.87 26.51
C MET A 250 9.73 8.76 27.40
N GLY A 251 10.03 9.05 28.67
CA GLY A 251 10.50 8.08 29.66
C GLY A 251 9.38 7.18 30.19
N SER A 252 8.18 7.72 30.40
CA SER A 252 7.05 7.01 31.02
C SER A 252 6.09 6.36 30.02
N VAL A 253 6.26 6.63 28.73
CA VAL A 253 5.43 6.01 27.69
C VAL A 253 5.79 4.54 27.49
N GLU A 254 4.77 3.69 27.46
CA GLU A 254 4.90 2.24 27.31
C GLU A 254 4.06 1.74 26.13
N VAL A 255 4.40 0.55 25.65
CA VAL A 255 3.62 -0.14 24.61
C VAL A 255 2.20 -0.35 25.10
N GLY A 256 1.22 0.00 24.26
CA GLY A 256 -0.20 -0.04 24.58
C GLY A 256 -0.79 1.29 25.06
N HIS A 257 0.04 2.26 25.47
CA HIS A 257 -0.42 3.62 25.77
C HIS A 257 -0.96 4.33 24.52
N ARG A 258 -1.80 5.35 24.71
CA ARG A 258 -2.34 6.16 23.60
C ARG A 258 -1.71 7.55 23.59
N LEU A 259 -1.19 7.96 22.44
CA LEU A 259 -0.68 9.29 22.15
C LEU A 259 -1.61 9.99 21.14
N MET A 260 -1.40 11.28 20.92
CA MET A 260 -2.02 12.01 19.82
C MET A 260 -1.15 11.93 18.55
N GLY A 261 -1.78 11.64 17.41
CA GLY A 261 -1.16 11.61 16.09
C GLY A 261 -1.12 12.98 15.40
N ALA A 262 -0.32 13.09 14.35
CA ALA A 262 -0.18 14.31 13.53
C ALA A 262 -1.50 14.74 12.84
N ASP A 263 -2.37 13.77 12.56
CA ASP A 263 -3.71 13.92 12.02
C ASP A 263 -4.74 14.42 13.06
N GLY A 264 -4.33 14.59 14.32
CA GLY A 264 -5.18 15.04 15.42
C GLY A 264 -6.03 13.92 16.04
N ARG A 265 -5.80 12.65 15.69
CA ARG A 265 -6.54 11.51 16.26
C ARG A 265 -5.70 10.74 17.30
N PRO A 266 -6.33 10.06 18.27
CA PRO A 266 -5.63 9.12 19.15
C PRO A 266 -4.98 7.96 18.38
N THR A 267 -3.74 7.64 18.72
CA THR A 267 -2.98 6.52 18.17
C THR A 267 -2.34 5.72 19.30
N ARG A 268 -2.16 4.41 19.14
CA ARG A 268 -1.57 3.53 20.13
C ARG A 268 -0.06 3.40 19.90
N VAL A 269 0.70 3.43 20.99
CA VAL A 269 2.12 3.07 20.99
C VAL A 269 2.25 1.57 20.80
N VAL A 270 2.86 1.16 19.70
CA VAL A 270 3.07 -0.25 19.37
C VAL A 270 4.46 -0.73 19.79
N ALA A 271 5.42 0.18 19.91
CA ALA A 271 6.76 -0.15 20.35
C ALA A 271 7.49 1.05 20.96
N ALA A 272 8.40 0.78 21.90
CA ALA A 272 9.28 1.77 22.51
C ALA A 272 10.70 1.21 22.60
N THR A 273 11.72 2.01 22.25
CA THR A 273 13.12 1.57 22.31
C THR A 273 13.60 1.50 23.76
N GLU A 274 14.73 0.84 24.00
CA GLU A 274 15.49 1.07 25.23
C GLU A 274 16.03 2.50 25.27
N VAL A 275 16.41 2.94 26.47
CA VAL A 275 17.01 4.26 26.69
C VAL A 275 18.42 4.27 26.11
N MET A 276 18.66 5.15 25.14
CA MET A 276 19.96 5.36 24.51
C MET A 276 20.73 6.45 25.26
N VAL A 277 21.99 6.19 25.58
CA VAL A 277 22.90 7.11 26.28
C VAL A 277 24.09 7.49 25.39
N ASP A 278 24.89 8.47 25.81
CA ASP A 278 26.12 8.92 25.13
C ASP A 278 25.93 9.41 23.67
N ARG A 279 24.79 10.07 23.40
CA ARG A 279 24.47 10.65 22.09
C ARG A 279 24.57 12.19 22.13
N PRO A 280 25.15 12.83 21.10
CA PRO A 280 25.15 14.28 21.01
C PRO A 280 23.71 14.80 20.93
N CYS A 281 23.33 15.63 21.90
CA CYS A 281 21.99 16.17 22.06
C CYS A 281 21.99 17.69 21.85
N PHE A 282 20.85 18.20 21.42
CA PHE A 282 20.64 19.62 21.22
C PHE A 282 19.28 20.04 21.77
N ASP A 283 19.23 21.21 22.37
CA ASP A 283 17.99 21.90 22.71
C ASP A 283 17.50 22.70 21.50
N VAL A 284 16.33 22.32 21.00
CA VAL A 284 15.60 23.05 19.94
C VAL A 284 14.57 23.95 20.60
N GLU A 285 14.84 25.26 20.58
CA GLU A 285 13.96 26.31 21.11
C GLU A 285 13.03 26.82 20.00
N PHE A 286 11.73 26.84 20.27
CA PHE A 286 10.68 27.29 19.36
C PHE A 286 10.18 28.69 19.73
N SER A 287 9.53 29.38 18.78
CA SER A 287 9.04 30.76 18.94
C SER A 287 7.93 30.92 19.97
N ASP A 288 7.32 29.81 20.38
CA ASP A 288 6.34 29.75 21.45
C ASP A 288 6.97 29.51 22.84
N GLY A 289 8.31 29.54 22.92
CA GLY A 289 9.08 29.33 24.15
C GLY A 289 9.26 27.87 24.53
N THR A 290 8.76 26.92 23.75
CA THR A 290 8.96 25.50 24.00
C THR A 290 10.39 25.10 23.64
N VAL A 291 10.99 24.24 24.46
CA VAL A 291 12.30 23.64 24.19
C VAL A 291 12.11 22.13 24.13
N ILE A 292 12.63 21.51 23.08
CA ILE A 292 12.69 20.05 22.94
C ILE A 292 14.14 19.64 22.83
N THR A 293 14.59 18.79 23.75
CA THR A 293 15.91 18.17 23.67
C THR A 293 15.83 16.95 22.77
N ALA A 294 16.56 16.99 21.65
CA ALA A 294 16.55 15.95 20.65
C ALA A 294 17.97 15.51 20.30
N ASP A 295 18.13 14.26 19.88
CA ASP A 295 19.44 13.81 19.43
C ASP A 295 19.84 14.52 18.13
N ALA A 296 21.15 14.55 17.84
CA ALA A 296 21.72 15.20 16.66
C ALA A 296 21.06 14.75 15.34
N ARG A 297 20.56 13.51 15.34
CA ARG A 297 20.01 12.80 14.18
C ARG A 297 18.49 12.91 14.10
N HIS A 298 17.83 13.50 15.09
CA HIS A 298 16.39 13.68 15.10
C HIS A 298 15.96 14.50 13.89
N GLN A 299 15.06 13.95 13.09
CA GLN A 299 14.63 14.55 11.83
C GLN A 299 13.38 15.41 12.02
N TRP A 300 13.46 16.66 11.62
CA TRP A 300 12.39 17.65 11.66
C TRP A 300 11.96 18.01 10.24
N LEU A 301 10.65 18.03 9.95
CA LEU A 301 10.15 18.65 8.72
C LEU A 301 10.12 20.16 8.90
N THR A 302 11.11 20.88 8.38
CA THR A 302 11.25 22.34 8.57
C THR A 302 11.12 23.17 7.29
N GLU A 303 10.35 24.25 7.33
CA GLU A 303 10.33 25.29 6.31
C GLU A 303 11.41 26.33 6.60
N SER A 304 12.29 26.60 5.63
CA SER A 304 13.28 27.66 5.81
C SER A 304 12.79 28.99 5.24
N CYS A 305 12.72 30.05 6.04
CA CYS A 305 12.44 31.40 5.55
C CYS A 305 13.66 31.99 4.85
N SER A 306 13.54 32.24 3.53
CA SER A 306 14.49 33.04 2.74
C SER A 306 13.75 34.21 2.09
N ALA A 307 14.49 35.25 1.67
CA ALA A 307 13.91 36.47 1.06
C ALA A 307 13.11 36.22 -0.23
N THR A 308 13.16 35.00 -0.80
CA THR A 308 12.53 34.60 -2.06
C THR A 308 11.41 33.55 -1.89
N GLY A 309 10.94 33.31 -0.67
CA GLY A 309 9.87 32.34 -0.37
C GLY A 309 10.36 31.16 0.49
N GLY A 310 9.46 30.68 1.36
CA GLY A 310 9.71 29.56 2.29
C GLY A 310 9.35 28.22 1.67
N PHE A 311 10.12 27.18 2.00
CA PHE A 311 9.96 25.85 1.44
C PHE A 311 10.31 24.75 2.47
N TRP A 312 9.49 23.71 2.53
CA TRP A 312 9.53 22.62 3.52
C TRP A 312 10.59 21.56 3.19
N ALA A 313 11.41 21.15 4.15
CA ALA A 313 12.44 20.12 3.97
C ALA A 313 12.76 19.40 5.28
N ILE A 314 13.04 18.10 5.21
CA ILE A 314 13.46 17.33 6.38
C ILE A 314 14.92 17.68 6.70
N ARG A 315 15.19 18.08 7.94
CA ARG A 315 16.53 18.43 8.46
C ARG A 315 16.77 17.75 9.79
N THR A 316 17.99 17.27 10.02
CA THR A 316 18.36 16.78 11.36
C THR A 316 18.56 17.95 12.33
N THR A 317 18.45 17.71 13.63
CA THR A 317 18.72 18.72 14.66
C THR A 317 20.09 19.39 14.47
N GLU A 318 21.10 18.58 14.14
CA GLU A 318 22.45 19.09 13.85
C GLU A 318 22.52 19.95 12.57
N GLN A 319 21.74 19.60 11.53
CA GLN A 319 21.68 20.41 10.32
C GLN A 319 21.02 21.77 10.56
N ILE A 320 20.01 21.82 11.44
CA ILE A 320 19.36 23.08 11.85
C ILE A 320 20.34 23.91 12.68
N HIS A 321 21.04 23.31 13.62
CA HIS A 321 22.09 23.97 14.40
C HIS A 321 23.18 24.62 13.54
N ARG A 322 23.64 23.92 12.50
CA ARG A 322 24.68 24.41 11.58
C ARG A 322 24.14 25.42 10.54
N SER A 323 22.83 25.62 10.46
CA SER A 323 22.21 26.47 9.45
C SER A 323 22.08 27.92 9.93
N THR A 324 22.35 28.88 9.05
CA THR A 324 22.12 30.31 9.30
C THR A 324 20.72 30.78 8.89
N ALA A 325 19.90 29.89 8.32
CA ALA A 325 18.54 30.21 7.91
C ALA A 325 17.57 30.10 9.10
N ARG A 326 16.50 30.90 9.09
CA ARG A 326 15.37 30.69 10.01
C ARG A 326 14.57 29.48 9.54
N HIS A 327 14.27 28.57 10.46
CA HIS A 327 13.49 27.35 10.21
C HIS A 327 12.17 27.42 10.94
N SER A 328 11.11 26.83 10.41
CA SER A 328 9.81 26.67 11.06
C SER A 328 9.32 25.24 10.88
N VAL A 329 8.48 24.74 11.79
CA VAL A 329 7.97 23.35 11.78
C VAL A 329 6.45 23.38 11.68
N ARG A 330 5.87 22.46 10.92
CA ARG A 330 4.41 22.38 10.75
C ARG A 330 3.77 21.83 12.02
N LEU A 331 2.70 22.48 12.45
CA LEU A 331 1.93 22.04 13.61
C LEU A 331 0.89 20.99 13.22
N ALA A 332 0.43 20.24 14.21
CA ALA A 332 -0.58 19.21 14.07
C ALA A 332 -1.91 19.74 13.52
N CYS A 333 -2.67 18.85 12.86
CA CYS A 333 -4.08 19.10 12.58
C CYS A 333 -4.87 19.24 13.88
N GLY A 334 -6.01 19.95 13.81
CA GLY A 334 -6.90 20.10 14.97
C GLY A 334 -7.40 18.75 15.47
N TRP A 335 -7.42 18.60 16.78
CA TRP A 335 -7.74 17.32 17.42
C TRP A 335 -9.19 16.92 17.19
N SER A 336 -9.39 15.64 16.90
CA SER A 336 -10.69 15.01 16.70
C SER A 336 -10.93 14.00 17.82
N LEU A 337 -11.42 14.50 18.96
CA LEU A 337 -11.77 13.71 20.15
C LEU A 337 -13.30 13.62 20.30
N PRO A 338 -13.82 12.54 20.93
CA PRO A 338 -15.24 12.43 21.24
C PRO A 338 -15.65 13.46 22.30
N ASN A 339 -16.96 13.77 22.36
CA ASN A 339 -17.50 14.60 23.44
C ASN A 339 -17.32 13.90 24.79
N ALA A 340 -16.98 14.66 25.82
CA ALA A 340 -16.81 14.19 27.19
C ALA A 340 -18.02 14.57 28.06
N GLU A 341 -18.32 13.75 29.07
CA GLU A 341 -19.22 14.13 30.16
C GLU A 341 -18.43 15.02 31.12
N LEU A 342 -18.84 16.29 31.21
CA LEU A 342 -18.10 17.31 31.94
C LEU A 342 -18.90 17.75 33.19
N PRO A 343 -18.24 17.95 34.34
CA PRO A 343 -18.90 18.39 35.58
C PRO A 343 -19.63 19.74 35.45
N LEU A 344 -19.14 20.60 34.57
CA LEU A 344 -19.74 21.88 34.19
C LEU A 344 -19.88 21.93 32.67
N THR A 345 -20.85 22.68 32.19
CA THR A 345 -20.91 22.96 30.75
C THR A 345 -19.66 23.76 30.34
N PRO A 346 -19.12 23.56 29.12
CA PRO A 346 -17.95 24.30 28.66
C PRO A 346 -18.14 25.81 28.73
N ARG A 347 -19.36 26.30 28.43
CA ARG A 347 -19.75 27.69 28.61
C ARG A 347 -19.66 28.12 30.08
N ALA A 348 -20.24 27.36 31.00
CA ALA A 348 -20.23 27.72 32.42
C ALA A 348 -18.82 27.79 32.99
N LEU A 349 -17.96 26.83 32.63
CA LEU A 349 -16.55 26.86 33.01
C LEU A 349 -15.84 28.11 32.44
N GLY A 350 -16.06 28.43 31.16
CA GLY A 350 -15.42 29.59 30.52
C GLY A 350 -15.83 30.92 31.16
N VAL A 351 -17.12 31.10 31.46
CA VAL A 351 -17.63 32.29 32.17
C VAL A 351 -17.05 32.37 33.59
N PHE A 352 -16.99 31.23 34.31
CA PHE A 352 -16.43 31.20 35.66
C PHE A 352 -14.94 31.58 35.67
N LEU A 353 -14.15 30.99 34.76
CA LEU A 353 -12.71 31.26 34.62
C LEU A 353 -12.43 32.68 34.13
N ALA A 354 -13.30 33.26 33.29
CA ALA A 354 -13.23 34.67 32.87
C ALA A 354 -13.53 35.65 34.02
N GLY A 355 -14.32 35.22 35.01
CA GLY A 355 -14.78 36.01 36.16
C GLY A 355 -13.97 35.88 37.45
N VAL A 356 -12.89 35.09 37.48
CA VAL A 356 -12.06 34.89 38.70
C VAL A 356 -11.39 36.21 39.12
N GLY A 357 -12.09 36.98 39.97
CA GLY A 357 -11.67 38.29 40.47
C GLY A 357 -12.81 39.28 40.73
N GLU A 358 -13.99 39.11 40.09
CA GLU A 358 -15.17 39.96 40.28
C GLU A 358 -16.43 39.09 40.46
N LEU A 359 -16.81 38.82 41.72
CA LEU A 359 -18.04 38.07 42.07
C LEU A 359 -19.29 38.63 41.38
N ALA A 360 -19.35 39.94 41.17
CA ALA A 360 -20.48 40.62 40.53
C ALA A 360 -20.71 40.28 39.05
N PHE A 361 -19.68 39.79 38.33
CA PHE A 361 -19.81 39.35 36.94
C PHE A 361 -20.34 37.91 36.85
N VAL A 362 -19.95 37.08 37.81
CA VAL A 362 -20.32 35.66 37.90
C VAL A 362 -21.77 35.48 38.37
N GLU A 363 -22.24 36.32 39.30
CA GLU A 363 -23.57 36.24 39.92
C GLU A 363 -24.75 36.58 38.97
N GLY A 364 -24.49 37.02 37.73
CA GLY A 364 -25.52 37.33 36.73
C GLY A 364 -25.64 36.33 35.56
N GLU A 365 -24.60 35.53 35.30
CA GLU A 365 -24.55 34.62 34.15
C GLU A 365 -24.47 33.12 34.50
N LEU A 366 -24.17 32.79 35.77
CA LEU A 366 -24.02 31.42 36.27
C LEU A 366 -25.06 31.11 37.35
N THR A 367 -25.49 29.86 37.43
CA THR A 367 -26.37 29.39 38.51
C THR A 367 -25.59 29.13 39.81
N ASP A 368 -26.25 29.23 40.97
CA ASP A 368 -25.64 28.95 42.28
C ASP A 368 -25.02 27.54 42.36
N ASP A 369 -25.63 26.57 41.67
CA ASP A 369 -25.13 25.20 41.59
C ASP A 369 -23.84 25.11 40.76
N GLU A 370 -23.75 25.80 39.62
CA GLU A 370 -22.51 25.86 38.80
C GLU A 370 -21.36 26.55 39.54
N VAL A 371 -21.64 27.64 40.26
CA VAL A 371 -20.66 28.33 41.10
C VAL A 371 -20.17 27.42 42.24
N ARG A 372 -21.06 26.63 42.84
CA ARG A 372 -20.70 25.65 43.87
C ARG A 372 -19.81 24.54 43.30
N THR A 373 -20.19 23.94 42.16
CA THR A 373 -19.39 22.90 41.51
C THR A 373 -18.02 23.40 41.05
N ALA A 374 -17.92 24.64 40.54
CA ALA A 374 -16.63 25.23 40.19
C ALA A 374 -15.71 25.43 41.42
N LYS A 375 -16.28 25.80 42.57
CA LYS A 375 -15.55 25.89 43.85
C LYS A 375 -15.13 24.51 44.37
N GLU A 376 -15.98 23.50 44.23
CA GLU A 376 -15.65 22.11 44.60
C GLU A 376 -14.50 21.54 43.75
N LEU A 377 -14.38 21.98 42.49
CA LEU A 377 -13.24 21.66 41.60
C LEU A 377 -11.95 22.46 41.94
N GLY A 378 -11.96 23.32 42.96
CA GLY A 378 -10.80 24.10 43.39
C GLY A 378 -10.43 25.27 42.49
N LEU A 379 -11.26 25.59 41.48
CA LEU A 379 -10.96 26.60 40.45
C LEU A 379 -10.97 28.04 40.98
N ALA A 380 -11.55 28.26 42.16
CA ALA A 380 -11.56 29.56 42.83
C ALA A 380 -10.19 29.92 43.43
N ASP A 381 -9.45 28.92 43.92
CA ASP A 381 -8.15 29.10 44.58
C ASP A 381 -6.99 28.95 43.57
N GLU A 382 -7.07 27.94 42.68
CA GLU A 382 -6.10 27.68 41.61
C GLU A 382 -6.78 27.63 40.23
N PRO A 383 -6.98 28.80 39.57
CA PRO A 383 -7.66 28.86 38.28
C PRO A 383 -6.81 28.22 37.18
N HIS A 384 -7.32 27.13 36.61
CA HIS A 384 -6.75 26.38 35.49
C HIS A 384 -7.87 25.75 34.65
N ILE A 385 -7.60 25.34 33.41
CA ILE A 385 -8.56 24.56 32.61
C ILE A 385 -8.29 23.07 32.88
N PRO A 386 -9.25 22.30 33.43
CA PRO A 386 -9.01 20.88 33.68
C PRO A 386 -8.78 20.10 32.38
N SER A 387 -7.92 19.09 32.44
CA SER A 387 -7.51 18.30 31.26
C SER A 387 -8.69 17.67 30.51
N GLU A 388 -9.75 17.29 31.22
CA GLU A 388 -11.01 16.76 30.67
C GLU A 388 -11.64 17.73 29.65
N TYR A 389 -11.56 19.04 29.89
CA TYR A 389 -12.06 20.07 28.98
C TYR A 389 -11.10 20.30 27.81
N LEU A 390 -9.78 20.22 28.04
CA LEU A 390 -8.77 20.31 26.97
C LEU A 390 -8.81 19.10 26.03
N ARG A 391 -9.35 17.97 26.49
CA ARG A 391 -9.52 16.71 25.76
C ARG A 391 -10.97 16.45 25.32
N ALA A 392 -11.87 17.38 25.57
CA ALA A 392 -13.26 17.30 25.15
C ALA A 392 -13.41 17.40 23.63
N GLY A 393 -14.62 17.10 23.14
CA GLY A 393 -14.91 17.18 21.72
C GLY A 393 -14.70 18.58 21.16
N ARG A 394 -14.46 18.69 19.84
CA ARG A 394 -14.15 19.98 19.18
C ARG A 394 -15.22 21.05 19.47
N ALA A 395 -16.50 20.69 19.47
CA ALA A 395 -17.59 21.61 19.77
C ALA A 395 -17.56 22.11 21.22
N GLN A 396 -17.32 21.21 22.18
CA GLN A 396 -17.21 21.57 23.61
C GLN A 396 -16.02 22.48 23.88
N ARG A 397 -14.87 22.21 23.24
CA ARG A 397 -13.70 23.09 23.34
C ARG A 397 -13.95 24.46 22.72
N GLN A 398 -14.67 24.52 21.59
CA GLN A 398 -15.02 25.80 20.95
C GLN A 398 -15.92 26.62 21.85
N GLU A 399 -16.93 26.00 22.44
CA GLU A 399 -17.84 26.65 23.40
C GLU A 399 -17.10 27.19 24.63
N LEU A 400 -16.12 26.43 25.16
CA LEU A 400 -15.25 26.91 26.25
C LEU A 400 -14.42 28.12 25.82
N LEU A 401 -13.82 28.08 24.63
CA LEU A 401 -13.01 29.18 24.11
C LEU A 401 -13.85 30.44 23.90
N ASP A 402 -15.04 30.30 23.31
CA ASP A 402 -15.95 31.41 23.08
C ASP A 402 -16.37 32.06 24.41
N ALA A 403 -16.65 31.25 25.43
CA ALA A 403 -17.01 31.73 26.76
C ALA A 403 -15.84 32.42 27.50
N LEU A 404 -14.60 31.96 27.33
CA LEU A 404 -13.41 32.61 27.86
C LEU A 404 -13.14 34.00 27.25
N LEU A 405 -13.69 34.27 26.06
CA LEU A 405 -13.53 35.53 25.34
C LEU A 405 -14.65 36.56 25.62
N VAL A 406 -15.68 36.19 26.40
CA VAL A 406 -16.75 37.09 26.81
C VAL A 406 -16.25 38.01 27.94
N GLY A 407 -15.66 39.16 27.59
CA GLY A 407 -15.22 40.18 28.55
C GLY A 407 -14.33 41.28 27.95
N ASP A 408 -14.53 42.53 28.37
CA ASP A 408 -14.06 43.73 27.64
C ASP A 408 -12.63 44.22 28.01
N SER A 409 -11.76 43.37 28.59
CA SER A 409 -10.37 43.77 28.93
C SER A 409 -9.39 42.59 29.16
N PRO A 410 -8.39 42.35 28.28
CA PRO A 410 -7.54 41.15 28.32
C PRO A 410 -6.28 41.24 29.23
N GLY A 411 -6.11 42.29 30.04
CA GLY A 411 -4.77 42.69 30.50
C GLY A 411 -4.10 41.84 31.58
N THR A 412 -4.83 41.39 32.61
CA THR A 412 -4.25 40.71 33.79
C THR A 412 -4.86 39.35 34.11
N ARG A 413 -6.07 39.08 33.59
CA ARG A 413 -6.84 37.84 33.83
C ARG A 413 -6.26 36.64 33.08
N PHE A 414 -5.78 36.87 31.86
CA PHE A 414 -5.22 35.84 30.96
C PHE A 414 -3.85 35.31 31.39
N VAL A 415 -3.12 36.01 32.27
CA VAL A 415 -1.75 35.61 32.64
C VAL A 415 -1.74 34.32 33.47
N ARG A 416 -2.74 34.11 34.34
CA ARG A 416 -2.84 32.91 35.19
C ARG A 416 -3.26 31.66 34.41
N LEU A 417 -4.12 31.84 33.40
CA LEU A 417 -4.63 30.78 32.51
C LEU A 417 -3.83 30.63 31.21
N ALA A 418 -2.76 31.42 31.03
CA ALA A 418 -2.06 31.52 29.74
C ALA A 418 -1.57 30.17 29.21
N ARG A 419 -1.10 29.29 30.10
CA ARG A 419 -0.61 27.95 29.74
C ARG A 419 -1.74 27.08 29.19
N ASP A 420 -2.88 27.07 29.87
CA ASP A 420 -4.00 26.19 29.53
C ASP A 420 -4.76 26.71 28.31
N ILE A 421 -4.87 28.02 28.17
CA ILE A 421 -5.40 28.67 26.96
C ILE A 421 -4.49 28.39 25.76
N ALA A 422 -3.16 28.44 25.94
CA ALA A 422 -2.22 28.09 24.88
C ALA A 422 -2.35 26.61 24.47
N GLU A 423 -2.53 25.70 25.43
CA GLU A 423 -2.80 24.28 25.13
C GLU A 423 -4.15 24.12 24.41
N LEU A 424 -5.22 24.74 24.91
CA LEU A 424 -6.56 24.72 24.31
C LEU A 424 -6.53 25.19 22.86
N LEU A 425 -5.90 26.34 22.59
CA LEU A 425 -5.74 26.90 21.25
C LEU A 425 -4.99 25.94 20.32
N ARG A 426 -3.90 25.31 20.78
CA ARG A 426 -3.15 24.32 20.00
C ARG A 426 -3.99 23.11 19.63
N THR A 427 -4.97 22.74 20.45
CA THR A 427 -5.85 21.61 20.13
C THR A 427 -6.78 21.84 18.93
N PHE A 428 -6.97 23.09 18.48
CA PHE A 428 -7.71 23.40 17.25
C PHE A 428 -6.86 23.27 15.98
N GLY A 429 -5.56 23.04 16.14
CA GLY A 429 -4.57 22.95 15.06
C GLY A 429 -3.84 24.28 14.84
N GLY A 430 -2.73 24.22 14.12
CA GLY A 430 -1.94 25.41 13.77
C GLY A 430 -1.24 25.25 12.42
N ASP A 431 -0.76 26.36 11.86
CA ASP A 431 -0.08 26.34 10.55
C ASP A 431 1.41 26.00 10.70
N ARG A 432 2.16 26.76 11.53
CA ARG A 432 3.60 26.57 11.76
C ARG A 432 4.08 27.18 13.07
N VAL A 433 5.27 26.76 13.54
CA VAL A 433 6.03 27.37 14.64
C VAL A 433 7.49 27.60 14.23
N ASP A 434 8.10 28.74 14.55
CA ASP A 434 9.50 29.00 14.17
C ASP A 434 10.48 28.35 15.17
N ILE A 435 11.63 27.88 14.69
CA ILE A 435 12.79 27.48 15.49
C ILE A 435 13.64 28.73 15.72
N VAL A 436 13.73 29.14 16.99
CA VAL A 436 14.45 30.33 17.45
C VAL A 436 15.94 30.03 17.63
N ALA A 437 16.25 28.86 18.20
CA ALA A 437 17.63 28.45 18.43
C ALA A 437 17.77 26.92 18.48
N VAL A 438 18.93 26.43 18.07
CA VAL A 438 19.34 25.04 18.34
C VAL A 438 20.70 25.09 19.02
N ARG A 439 20.79 24.66 20.28
CA ARG A 439 22.02 24.76 21.09
C ARG A 439 22.49 23.36 21.48
N PRO A 440 23.80 23.05 21.37
CA PRO A 440 24.32 21.77 21.85
C PRO A 440 24.19 21.72 23.38
N VAL A 441 23.83 20.54 23.89
CA VAL A 441 23.75 20.26 25.33
C VAL A 441 24.56 19.02 25.67
N GLU A 442 24.81 18.82 26.97
CA GLU A 442 25.39 17.57 27.46
C GLU A 442 24.50 16.40 27.03
N SER A 443 25.12 15.26 26.69
CA SER A 443 24.39 14.08 26.25
C SER A 443 23.38 13.66 27.32
N VAL A 444 22.09 13.69 27.00
CA VAL A 444 21.03 13.19 27.87
C VAL A 444 20.54 11.83 27.38
N PRO A 445 19.97 10.99 28.26
CA PRO A 445 19.32 9.76 27.84
C PRO A 445 18.14 10.07 26.90
N VAL A 446 18.11 9.44 25.73
CA VAL A 446 17.09 9.64 24.69
C VAL A 446 16.40 8.32 24.33
N ARG A 447 15.14 8.37 23.92
CA ARG A 447 14.34 7.20 23.58
C ARG A 447 13.41 7.52 22.41
N CYS A 448 12.96 6.50 21.72
CA CYS A 448 12.04 6.60 20.59
C CYS A 448 10.82 5.69 20.81
N VAL A 449 9.67 6.14 20.33
CA VAL A 449 8.43 5.36 20.29
C VAL A 449 7.87 5.27 18.88
N GLU A 450 7.05 4.25 18.66
CA GLU A 450 6.37 3.97 17.40
C GLU A 450 4.87 3.83 17.67
N VAL A 451 4.06 4.31 16.72
CA VAL A 451 2.60 4.40 16.87
C VAL A 451 1.88 3.77 15.67
N ASP A 452 0.65 3.30 15.89
CA ASP A 452 -0.15 2.51 14.95
C ASP A 452 -0.92 3.32 13.87
N ASN A 453 -0.75 4.64 13.81
CA ASN A 453 -1.43 5.46 12.81
C ASN A 453 -0.75 5.36 11.43
N HIS A 454 -1.53 5.65 10.38
CA HIS A 454 -1.14 5.55 8.97
C HIS A 454 0.18 6.26 8.63
N ASP A 455 0.46 7.39 9.29
CA ASP A 455 1.65 8.18 9.02
C ASP A 455 2.84 7.80 9.93
N HIS A 456 2.64 6.93 10.92
CA HIS A 456 3.58 6.60 12.00
C HIS A 456 4.18 7.86 12.67
N MET A 457 3.38 8.93 12.71
CA MET A 457 3.71 10.23 13.27
C MET A 457 2.95 10.44 14.57
N TYR A 458 3.69 10.66 15.65
CA TYR A 458 3.14 11.11 16.93
C TYR A 458 3.60 12.54 17.21
N LEU A 459 2.84 13.24 18.03
CA LEU A 459 3.13 14.60 18.44
C LEU A 459 4.17 14.59 19.57
N ALA A 460 5.22 15.42 19.44
CA ALA A 460 6.22 15.59 20.48
C ALA A 460 6.30 17.03 20.99
N GLY A 461 6.57 17.19 22.28
CA GLY A 461 6.67 18.47 22.97
C GLY A 461 5.32 19.14 23.21
N LYS A 462 5.33 20.25 23.95
CA LYS A 462 4.12 21.07 24.21
C LYS A 462 3.56 21.72 22.94
N THR A 463 4.37 21.76 21.89
CA THR A 463 4.08 22.35 20.58
C THR A 463 3.58 21.32 19.56
N MET A 464 3.62 20.02 19.86
CA MET A 464 2.97 18.97 19.07
C MET A 464 3.50 18.81 17.62
N ILE A 465 4.73 18.29 17.47
CA ILE A 465 5.48 18.22 16.19
C ILE A 465 5.62 16.77 15.61
N PRO A 466 5.53 16.53 14.26
CA PRO A 466 5.60 15.18 13.58
C PRO A 466 6.96 14.70 12.91
N THR A 467 7.17 13.38 12.55
CA THR A 467 8.46 12.73 12.03
C THR A 467 8.38 11.46 11.04
N HIS A 468 9.34 11.15 10.09
CA HIS A 468 9.23 10.18 8.88
C HIS A 468 10.38 9.14 8.51
N ASN A 469 10.24 8.20 7.49
CA ASN A 469 11.29 7.50 6.62
C ASN A 469 10.87 6.52 5.43
N SER A 470 11.59 6.47 4.25
CA SER A 470 11.77 5.30 3.26
C SER A 470 12.61 5.64 1.96
N THR A 471 13.59 4.84 1.48
CA THR A 471 14.48 5.20 0.31
C THR A 471 15.02 4.13 -0.69
N LEU A 472 15.31 2.85 -0.34
CA LEU A 472 16.03 1.93 -1.25
C LEU A 472 15.23 1.43 -2.47
N GLY A 473 13.92 1.20 -2.34
CA GLY A 473 13.08 0.71 -3.45
C GLY A 473 13.03 1.65 -4.65
N LEU A 474 13.21 2.96 -4.43
CA LEU A 474 13.29 3.94 -5.51
C LEU A 474 14.57 3.79 -6.34
N ASP A 475 15.69 3.33 -5.78
CA ASP A 475 16.94 3.19 -6.53
C ASP A 475 16.86 2.08 -7.58
N PHE A 476 16.20 0.97 -7.27
CA PHE A 476 15.95 -0.11 -8.24
C PHE A 476 15.08 0.34 -9.41
N VAL A 477 14.01 1.11 -9.12
CA VAL A 477 13.13 1.68 -10.15
C VAL A 477 13.89 2.66 -11.05
N ARG A 478 14.70 3.52 -10.46
CA ARG A 478 15.54 4.47 -11.20
C ARG A 478 16.52 3.75 -12.12
N SER A 479 17.17 2.69 -11.64
CA SER A 479 18.04 1.86 -12.48
C SER A 479 17.26 1.27 -13.65
N ALA A 480 16.17 0.55 -13.38
CA ALA A 480 15.41 -0.14 -14.40
C ALA A 480 14.83 0.81 -15.46
N SER A 481 14.16 1.89 -15.04
CA SER A 481 13.42 2.74 -15.98
C SER A 481 14.21 3.92 -16.52
N ILE A 482 14.99 4.61 -15.70
CA ILE A 482 15.70 5.82 -16.15
C ILE A 482 16.98 5.44 -16.89
N LYS A 483 17.77 4.50 -16.36
CA LYS A 483 19.03 4.10 -17.00
C LYS A 483 18.85 3.08 -18.12
N HIS A 484 17.89 2.17 -17.98
CA HIS A 484 17.71 1.04 -18.90
C HIS A 484 16.42 1.09 -19.73
N GLY A 485 15.55 2.09 -19.53
CA GLY A 485 14.34 2.26 -20.33
C GLY A 485 13.28 1.16 -20.14
N LEU A 486 13.38 0.38 -19.06
CA LEU A 486 12.46 -0.74 -18.78
C LEU A 486 11.27 -0.26 -17.97
N THR A 487 10.07 -0.69 -18.34
CA THR A 487 8.84 -0.28 -17.66
C THR A 487 8.78 -0.77 -16.22
N SER A 488 8.58 0.13 -15.26
CA SER A 488 8.40 -0.22 -13.85
C SER A 488 7.14 0.40 -13.24
N ALA A 489 6.62 -0.25 -12.20
CA ALA A 489 5.48 0.23 -11.43
C ALA A 489 5.82 0.29 -9.94
N ILE A 490 5.47 1.40 -9.27
CA ILE A 490 5.54 1.57 -7.82
C ILE A 490 4.11 1.66 -7.28
N PHE A 491 3.78 0.75 -6.37
CA PHE A 491 2.58 0.84 -5.54
C PHE A 491 3.01 1.32 -4.16
N SER A 492 2.74 2.58 -3.86
CA SER A 492 3.08 3.19 -2.58
C SER A 492 1.85 3.38 -1.70
N LEU A 493 1.93 2.82 -0.50
CA LEU A 493 0.96 2.86 0.57
C LEU A 493 1.38 3.86 1.65
N GLU A 494 2.67 4.19 1.72
CA GLU A 494 3.24 5.10 2.73
C GLU A 494 3.51 6.51 2.17
N MET A 495 3.96 6.62 0.91
CA MET A 495 4.43 7.88 0.32
C MET A 495 3.53 8.36 -0.81
N SER A 496 3.24 9.67 -0.82
CA SER A 496 2.54 10.30 -1.95
C SER A 496 3.38 10.27 -3.23
N ARG A 497 2.70 10.27 -4.38
CA ARG A 497 3.34 10.31 -5.71
C ARG A 497 4.29 11.49 -5.85
N THR A 498 3.92 12.65 -5.29
CA THR A 498 4.74 13.87 -5.30
C THR A 498 6.04 13.65 -4.51
N GLU A 499 5.99 12.97 -3.38
CA GLU A 499 7.18 12.66 -2.58
C GLU A 499 8.13 11.71 -3.32
N ILE A 500 7.58 10.68 -3.95
CA ILE A 500 8.34 9.72 -4.77
C ILE A 500 9.08 10.45 -5.89
N VAL A 501 8.37 11.30 -6.66
CA VAL A 501 8.95 12.08 -7.76
C VAL A 501 10.05 13.02 -7.26
N MET A 502 9.83 13.73 -6.15
CA MET A 502 10.85 14.61 -5.58
C MET A 502 12.11 13.85 -5.17
N ARG A 503 11.97 12.65 -4.60
CA ARG A 503 13.11 11.79 -4.24
C ARG A 503 13.86 11.28 -5.47
N MET A 504 13.15 10.87 -6.52
CA MET A 504 13.77 10.48 -7.79
C MET A 504 14.57 11.63 -8.41
N LEU A 505 13.98 12.83 -8.48
CA LEU A 505 14.64 14.01 -9.03
C LEU A 505 15.89 14.39 -8.21
N SER A 506 15.80 14.35 -6.88
CA SER A 506 16.93 14.59 -5.97
C SER A 506 18.08 13.63 -6.23
N ALA A 507 17.74 12.36 -6.41
CA ALA A 507 18.70 11.30 -6.56
C ALA A 507 19.40 11.29 -7.93
N GLU A 508 18.68 11.63 -9.00
CA GLU A 508 19.21 11.76 -10.36
C GLU A 508 20.01 13.05 -10.58
N ALA A 509 19.46 14.18 -10.14
CA ALA A 509 20.11 15.47 -10.32
C ALA A 509 21.25 15.71 -9.33
N LYS A 510 21.42 14.83 -8.32
CA LYS A 510 22.37 14.98 -7.20
C LYS A 510 22.17 16.29 -6.45
N ILE A 511 20.92 16.70 -6.31
CA ILE A 511 20.52 17.91 -5.60
C ILE A 511 19.94 17.44 -4.28
N ARG A 512 20.34 18.05 -3.16
CA ARG A 512 19.89 17.59 -1.85
C ARG A 512 18.37 17.65 -1.82
N LEU A 513 17.72 16.61 -1.32
CA LEU A 513 16.25 16.58 -1.25
C LEU A 513 15.74 17.80 -0.48
N GLY A 514 16.46 18.19 0.57
CA GLY A 514 16.14 19.38 1.35
C GLY A 514 16.33 20.71 0.61
N ASP A 515 17.17 20.76 -0.42
CA ASP A 515 17.36 21.95 -1.26
C ASP A 515 16.27 22.02 -2.35
N MET A 516 15.84 20.87 -2.89
CA MET A 516 14.74 20.77 -3.86
C MET A 516 13.37 21.05 -3.25
N ARG A 517 13.03 20.33 -2.17
CA ARG A 517 11.78 20.59 -1.43
C ARG A 517 11.80 21.99 -0.83
N GLY A 518 13.01 22.47 -0.51
CA GLY A 518 13.40 23.76 0.03
C GLY A 518 13.52 24.91 -0.97
N GLY A 519 13.34 24.68 -2.28
CA GLY A 519 13.44 25.68 -3.35
C GLY A 519 14.70 26.57 -3.33
N LYS A 520 15.75 26.15 -2.63
CA LYS A 520 17.05 26.82 -2.50
C LYS A 520 18.02 26.34 -3.58
N MET A 521 17.47 26.01 -4.75
CA MET A 521 18.23 25.52 -5.88
C MET A 521 18.99 26.68 -6.51
N SER A 522 20.31 26.54 -6.59
CA SER A 522 21.14 27.46 -7.37
C SER A 522 20.77 27.39 -8.85
N ASP A 523 21.18 28.39 -9.65
CA ASP A 523 20.99 28.35 -11.11
C ASP A 523 21.67 27.10 -11.73
N ASP A 524 22.77 26.62 -11.14
CA ASP A 524 23.41 25.37 -11.53
C ASP A 524 22.54 24.15 -11.17
N ASP A 525 21.92 24.13 -9.98
CA ASP A 525 20.95 23.09 -9.59
C ASP A 525 19.75 23.05 -10.54
N TRP A 526 19.18 24.20 -10.89
CA TRP A 526 18.11 24.30 -11.87
C TRP A 526 18.54 23.79 -13.25
N THR A 527 19.78 24.10 -13.65
CA THR A 527 20.35 23.61 -14.91
C THR A 527 20.54 22.09 -14.87
N ARG A 528 21.04 21.53 -13.75
CA ARG A 528 21.19 20.08 -13.56
C ARG A 528 19.84 19.36 -13.57
N LEU A 529 18.85 19.93 -12.89
CA LEU A 529 17.49 19.38 -12.85
C LEU A 529 16.86 19.40 -14.23
N ALA A 530 16.90 20.53 -14.94
CA ALA A 530 16.34 20.66 -16.28
C ALA A 530 16.95 19.65 -17.27
N ARG A 531 18.26 19.39 -17.19
CA ARG A 531 18.94 18.37 -18.00
C ARG A 531 18.41 16.97 -17.72
N ARG A 532 18.18 16.61 -16.46
CA ARG A 532 17.67 15.28 -16.07
C ARG A 532 16.16 15.14 -16.20
N MET A 533 15.42 16.24 -16.25
CA MET A 533 13.97 16.24 -16.36
C MET A 533 13.49 15.55 -17.64
N SER A 534 14.21 15.73 -18.76
CA SER A 534 13.88 15.05 -20.03
C SER A 534 13.99 13.53 -19.88
N GLU A 535 15.09 13.05 -19.32
CA GLU A 535 15.34 11.61 -19.11
C GLU A 535 14.29 10.99 -18.16
N ILE A 536 13.93 11.70 -17.08
CA ILE A 536 12.92 11.22 -16.12
C ILE A 536 11.52 11.25 -16.72
N SER A 537 11.19 12.27 -17.51
CA SER A 537 9.87 12.39 -18.15
C SER A 537 9.65 11.36 -19.25
N GLU A 538 10.71 10.90 -19.91
CA GLU A 538 10.65 9.85 -20.94
C GLU A 538 10.70 8.44 -20.33
N ALA A 539 11.14 8.30 -19.07
CA ALA A 539 11.25 7.01 -18.41
C ALA A 539 9.86 6.38 -18.16
N PRO A 540 9.66 5.08 -18.50
CA PRO A 540 8.39 4.39 -18.34
C PRO A 540 8.11 3.97 -16.88
N ILE A 541 7.89 4.95 -16.00
CA ILE A 541 7.61 4.76 -14.57
C ILE A 541 6.14 5.05 -14.28
N PHE A 542 5.45 4.08 -13.70
CA PHE A 542 4.07 4.23 -13.22
C PHE A 542 4.06 4.26 -11.69
N VAL A 543 3.36 5.22 -11.09
CA VAL A 543 3.25 5.35 -9.63
C VAL A 543 1.79 5.42 -9.25
N ASP A 544 1.42 4.58 -8.29
CA ASP A 544 0.10 4.51 -7.69
C ASP A 544 0.22 4.73 -6.17
N ASP A 545 -0.32 5.85 -5.69
CA ASP A 545 -0.37 6.24 -4.27
C ASP A 545 -1.80 6.18 -3.70
N SER A 546 -2.68 5.38 -4.32
CA SER A 546 -4.06 5.24 -3.86
C SER A 546 -4.08 4.69 -2.41
N PRO A 547 -4.88 5.29 -1.51
CA PRO A 547 -5.00 4.78 -0.15
C PRO A 547 -5.73 3.42 -0.16
N ASN A 548 -5.32 2.51 0.73
CA ASN A 548 -5.96 1.20 0.95
C ASN A 548 -5.96 0.24 -0.26
N LEU A 549 -4.91 0.22 -1.09
CA LEU A 549 -4.81 -0.74 -2.21
C LEU A 549 -4.86 -2.18 -1.73
N THR A 550 -5.78 -2.96 -2.30
CA THR A 550 -5.85 -4.41 -2.10
C THR A 550 -4.90 -5.14 -3.06
N MET A 551 -4.55 -6.38 -2.72
CA MET A 551 -3.70 -7.22 -3.58
C MET A 551 -4.33 -7.51 -4.94
N MET A 552 -5.67 -7.61 -4.99
CA MET A 552 -6.43 -7.84 -6.21
C MET A 552 -6.31 -6.64 -7.16
N GLU A 553 -6.40 -5.42 -6.63
CA GLU A 553 -6.22 -4.19 -7.40
C GLU A 553 -4.79 -4.04 -7.89
N ILE A 554 -3.79 -4.30 -7.04
CA ILE A 554 -2.37 -4.30 -7.44
C ILE A 554 -2.15 -5.28 -8.60
N ARG A 555 -2.65 -6.51 -8.48
CA ARG A 555 -2.57 -7.52 -9.55
C ARG A 555 -3.26 -7.06 -10.83
N ALA A 556 -4.49 -6.54 -10.75
CA ALA A 556 -5.24 -6.09 -11.92
C ALA A 556 -4.56 -4.91 -12.64
N LYS A 557 -4.03 -3.95 -11.88
CA LYS A 557 -3.27 -2.81 -12.41
C LYS A 557 -1.95 -3.27 -13.03
N ALA A 558 -1.20 -4.16 -12.36
CA ALA A 558 0.04 -4.72 -12.88
C ALA A 558 -0.18 -5.53 -14.16
N ARG A 559 -1.21 -6.39 -14.24
CA ARG A 559 -1.62 -7.08 -15.48
C ARG A 559 -1.91 -6.11 -16.63
N ARG A 560 -2.67 -5.05 -16.35
CA ARG A 560 -2.99 -4.02 -17.36
C ARG A 560 -1.74 -3.30 -17.87
N LEU A 561 -0.81 -2.98 -16.98
CA LEU A 561 0.48 -2.39 -17.34
C LEU A 561 1.35 -3.37 -18.13
N LYS A 562 1.36 -4.66 -17.79
CA LYS A 562 2.06 -5.71 -18.54
C LYS A 562 1.57 -5.81 -19.99
N GLN A 563 0.26 -5.82 -20.18
CA GLN A 563 -0.36 -5.91 -21.52
C GLN A 563 -0.13 -4.67 -22.38
N ARG A 564 -0.17 -3.46 -21.80
CA ARG A 564 -0.09 -2.20 -22.56
C ARG A 564 1.31 -1.65 -22.72
N HIS A 565 2.18 -1.88 -21.74
CA HIS A 565 3.48 -1.22 -21.62
C HIS A 565 4.63 -2.20 -21.34
N ASP A 566 4.40 -3.52 -21.46
CA ASP A 566 5.40 -4.58 -21.20
C ASP A 566 6.16 -4.37 -19.88
N LEU A 567 5.39 -4.27 -18.79
CA LEU A 567 5.91 -4.15 -17.43
C LEU A 567 7.05 -5.15 -17.15
N LYS A 568 8.16 -4.64 -16.61
CA LYS A 568 9.37 -5.40 -16.29
C LYS A 568 9.66 -5.46 -14.80
N LEU A 569 9.29 -4.46 -14.00
CA LEU A 569 9.57 -4.42 -12.56
C LEU A 569 8.36 -3.91 -11.77
N VAL A 570 8.06 -4.55 -10.64
CA VAL A 570 7.05 -4.07 -9.68
C VAL A 570 7.71 -3.82 -8.33
N VAL A 571 7.42 -2.68 -7.72
CA VAL A 571 7.80 -2.35 -6.34
C VAL A 571 6.55 -2.07 -5.51
N VAL A 572 6.43 -2.71 -4.36
CA VAL A 572 5.34 -2.50 -3.39
C VAL A 572 5.93 -2.00 -2.07
N ASP A 573 5.51 -0.81 -1.65
CA ASP A 573 5.99 -0.09 -0.46
C ASP A 573 4.79 0.41 0.33
N TYR A 574 4.37 -0.08 1.48
CA TYR A 574 5.01 -0.99 2.41
C TYR A 574 4.05 -2.14 2.77
N LEU A 575 4.50 -3.41 2.68
CA LEU A 575 3.61 -4.58 2.72
C LEU A 575 2.71 -4.67 3.96
N GLN A 576 3.14 -4.14 5.11
CA GLN A 576 2.37 -4.23 6.35
C GLN A 576 1.33 -3.12 6.52
N LEU A 577 1.13 -2.24 5.53
CA LEU A 577 -0.03 -1.34 5.50
C LEU A 577 -1.20 -1.93 4.70
N MET A 578 -0.99 -3.08 4.04
CA MET A 578 -2.06 -3.77 3.33
C MET A 578 -3.05 -4.42 4.31
N SER A 579 -4.33 -4.34 3.96
CA SER A 579 -5.44 -5.04 4.62
C SER A 579 -6.07 -6.02 3.62
N SER A 580 -6.39 -7.23 4.06
CA SER A 580 -6.94 -8.28 3.20
C SER A 580 -8.43 -8.10 2.91
N GLY A 581 -9.07 -7.06 3.46
CA GLY A 581 -10.51 -6.81 3.33
C GLY A 581 -11.39 -7.86 4.03
N LYS A 582 -10.83 -9.00 4.45
CA LYS A 582 -11.50 -10.08 5.19
C LYS A 582 -11.15 -10.00 6.67
N LYS A 583 -12.12 -10.32 7.54
CA LYS A 583 -11.85 -10.57 8.97
C LYS A 583 -10.96 -11.81 9.11
N THR A 584 -9.67 -11.60 9.28
CA THR A 584 -8.69 -12.65 9.59
C THR A 584 -8.48 -12.72 11.11
N GLU A 585 -8.28 -13.93 11.65
CA GLU A 585 -8.13 -14.14 13.10
C GLU A 585 -6.75 -13.68 13.63
N SER A 586 -5.74 -13.61 12.76
CA SER A 586 -4.38 -13.23 13.11
C SER A 586 -3.67 -12.53 11.96
N ARG A 587 -2.96 -11.42 12.28
CA ARG A 587 -2.13 -10.66 11.33
C ARG A 587 -1.10 -11.54 10.62
N GLN A 588 -0.63 -12.61 11.27
CA GLN A 588 0.32 -13.55 10.68
C GLN A 588 -0.26 -14.33 9.49
N GLN A 589 -1.55 -14.69 9.54
CA GLN A 589 -2.23 -15.35 8.42
C GLN A 589 -2.40 -14.38 7.26
N GLU A 590 -2.73 -13.13 7.56
CA GLU A 590 -2.89 -12.06 6.57
C GLU A 590 -1.60 -11.79 5.80
N VAL A 591 -0.47 -11.63 6.51
CA VAL A 591 0.85 -11.44 5.88
C VAL A 591 1.26 -12.67 5.07
N SER A 592 0.88 -13.88 5.51
CA SER A 592 1.13 -15.11 4.74
C SER A 592 0.34 -15.17 3.44
N GLU A 593 -0.91 -14.71 3.45
CA GLU A 593 -1.72 -14.58 2.23
C GLU A 593 -1.13 -13.54 1.27
N PHE A 594 -0.67 -12.38 1.79
CA PHE A 594 0.00 -11.37 0.95
C PHE A 594 1.28 -11.91 0.33
N SER A 595 2.12 -12.57 1.12
CA SER A 595 3.35 -13.21 0.66
C SER A 595 3.11 -14.13 -0.54
N ARG A 596 2.16 -15.05 -0.38
CA ARG A 596 1.81 -16.02 -1.42
C ARG A 596 1.26 -15.33 -2.67
N ASN A 597 0.39 -14.34 -2.51
CA ASN A 597 -0.16 -13.60 -3.65
C ASN A 597 0.90 -12.80 -4.41
N LEU A 598 1.86 -12.16 -3.73
CA LEU A 598 2.97 -11.48 -4.39
C LEU A 598 3.82 -12.45 -5.21
N LYS A 599 4.09 -13.64 -4.66
CA LYS A 599 4.82 -14.68 -5.40
C LYS A 599 4.04 -15.16 -6.63
N LEU A 600 2.72 -15.29 -6.51
CA LEU A 600 1.86 -15.63 -7.65
C LEU A 600 1.89 -14.54 -8.71
N ILE A 601 1.78 -13.25 -8.33
CA ILE A 601 1.89 -12.13 -9.26
C ILE A 601 3.24 -12.14 -10.00
N ALA A 602 4.33 -12.37 -9.28
CA ALA A 602 5.67 -12.42 -9.89
C ALA A 602 5.76 -13.50 -10.97
N LYS A 603 5.27 -14.72 -10.67
CA LYS A 603 5.26 -15.85 -11.60
C LYS A 603 4.31 -15.65 -12.78
N GLU A 604 3.09 -15.20 -12.49
CA GLU A 604 2.03 -15.02 -13.47
C GLU A 604 2.36 -13.92 -14.49
N LEU A 605 2.96 -12.82 -14.04
CA LEU A 605 3.35 -11.72 -14.92
C LEU A 605 4.74 -11.89 -15.52
N GLU A 606 5.50 -12.91 -15.07
CA GLU A 606 6.92 -13.09 -15.39
C GLU A 606 7.73 -11.79 -15.17
N VAL A 607 7.58 -11.19 -14.00
CA VAL A 607 8.32 -9.98 -13.60
C VAL A 607 8.88 -10.14 -12.18
N PRO A 608 10.07 -9.58 -11.87
CA PRO A 608 10.47 -9.42 -10.48
C PRO A 608 9.53 -8.48 -9.73
N VAL A 609 9.10 -8.92 -8.56
CA VAL A 609 8.30 -8.16 -7.60
C VAL A 609 9.14 -7.90 -6.38
N ILE A 610 9.46 -6.62 -6.13
CA ILE A 610 10.15 -6.15 -4.95
C ILE A 610 9.12 -5.72 -3.92
N ALA A 611 9.20 -6.29 -2.73
CA ALA A 611 8.34 -5.94 -1.64
C ALA A 611 9.16 -5.40 -0.47
N ILE A 612 8.84 -4.17 -0.06
CA ILE A 612 9.52 -3.53 1.07
C ILE A 612 8.89 -4.05 2.36
N SER A 613 9.75 -4.58 3.23
CA SER A 613 9.44 -5.12 4.56
C SER A 613 10.30 -4.42 5.63
N GLN A 614 9.77 -4.29 6.82
CA GLN A 614 10.39 -3.70 7.99
C GLN A 614 10.77 -4.86 8.89
N LEU A 615 11.92 -4.72 9.50
CA LEU A 615 12.45 -5.71 10.42
C LEU A 615 11.93 -5.46 11.83
N ASN A 616 11.73 -6.53 12.57
CA ASN A 616 11.55 -6.43 14.01
C ASN A 616 12.83 -5.95 14.68
N ARG A 617 12.68 -5.50 15.92
CA ARG A 617 13.78 -4.98 16.76
C ARG A 617 14.68 -6.07 17.38
N GLY A 618 14.47 -7.35 17.03
CA GLY A 618 15.31 -8.48 17.44
C GLY A 618 16.84 -8.33 17.22
N PRO A 619 17.31 -7.71 16.12
CA PRO A 619 18.73 -7.42 15.94
C PRO A 619 19.30 -6.49 17.01
N GLU A 620 18.51 -5.61 17.63
CA GLU A 620 18.99 -4.59 18.56
C GLU A 620 19.53 -5.18 19.88
N GLN A 621 19.02 -6.35 20.26
CA GLN A 621 19.42 -7.08 21.46
C GLN A 621 20.71 -7.90 21.24
N ARG A 622 21.17 -8.03 19.99
CA ARG A 622 22.39 -8.75 19.66
C ARG A 622 23.60 -7.83 19.69
N THR A 623 24.75 -8.40 20.04
CA THR A 623 26.03 -7.67 20.10
C THR A 623 26.45 -7.13 18.73
N ASP A 624 26.12 -7.83 17.63
CA ASP A 624 26.51 -7.45 16.28
C ASP A 624 25.52 -6.48 15.59
N LYS A 625 24.29 -6.35 16.11
CA LYS A 625 23.20 -5.49 15.61
C LYS A 625 22.89 -5.64 14.11
N LYS A 626 23.40 -6.68 13.46
CA LYS A 626 23.19 -7.00 12.05
C LYS A 626 21.86 -7.71 11.92
N PRO A 627 21.00 -7.36 10.95
CA PRO A 627 19.74 -8.05 10.72
C PRO A 627 19.97 -9.46 10.16
N MET A 628 19.10 -10.39 10.55
CA MET A 628 19.08 -11.79 10.16
C MET A 628 17.67 -12.20 9.72
N LEU A 629 17.53 -13.31 8.98
CA LEU A 629 16.24 -13.83 8.51
C LEU A 629 15.22 -13.98 9.64
N SER A 630 15.66 -14.39 10.83
CA SER A 630 14.83 -14.52 12.02
C SER A 630 14.12 -13.22 12.45
N ASP A 631 14.60 -12.06 12.01
CA ASP A 631 14.08 -10.75 12.40
C ASP A 631 12.88 -10.31 11.55
N LEU A 632 12.53 -11.07 10.51
CA LEU A 632 11.26 -10.96 9.78
C LEU A 632 10.09 -11.64 10.53
N ARG A 633 10.21 -11.91 11.84
CA ARG A 633 9.21 -12.64 12.65
C ARG A 633 7.84 -11.95 12.62
N GLU A 634 6.75 -12.72 12.70
CA GLU A 634 5.39 -12.39 12.18
C GLU A 634 5.21 -12.66 10.68
N SER A 635 6.28 -13.02 9.96
CA SER A 635 6.26 -13.27 8.51
C SER A 635 7.15 -14.44 8.06
N GLY A 636 7.10 -15.59 8.75
CA GLY A 636 7.86 -16.78 8.33
C GLY A 636 7.52 -17.27 6.91
N SER A 637 6.30 -16.98 6.44
CA SER A 637 5.85 -17.17 5.05
C SER A 637 6.57 -16.27 4.05
N LEU A 638 6.80 -14.99 4.39
CA LEU A 638 7.58 -14.06 3.56
C LEU A 638 9.00 -14.58 3.33
N GLU A 639 9.64 -15.11 4.38
CA GLU A 639 10.94 -15.75 4.23
C GLU A 639 10.87 -16.94 3.28
N GLN A 640 9.88 -17.82 3.42
CA GLN A 640 9.78 -19.05 2.63
C GLN A 640 9.50 -18.76 1.15
N ASP A 641 8.55 -17.88 0.86
CA ASP A 641 8.07 -17.60 -0.50
C ASP A 641 9.06 -16.76 -1.32
N ALA A 642 9.82 -15.87 -0.68
CA ALA A 642 10.81 -15.05 -1.35
C ALA A 642 11.92 -15.89 -2.01
N ASP A 643 12.33 -15.49 -3.21
CA ASP A 643 13.51 -16.06 -3.88
C ASP A 643 14.80 -15.39 -3.43
N MET A 644 14.71 -14.10 -3.08
CA MET A 644 15.82 -13.31 -2.57
C MET A 644 15.36 -12.41 -1.42
N VAL A 645 16.17 -12.31 -0.37
CA VAL A 645 15.94 -11.41 0.77
C VAL A 645 17.18 -10.54 0.95
N ILE A 646 17.02 -9.24 0.77
CA ILE A 646 18.05 -8.22 0.95
C ILE A 646 17.73 -7.47 2.24
N MET A 647 18.66 -7.44 3.19
CA MET A 647 18.53 -6.70 4.44
C MET A 647 19.49 -5.52 4.46
N ILE A 648 18.98 -4.34 4.83
CA ILE A 648 19.80 -3.14 4.93
C ILE A 648 20.33 -3.02 6.35
N ASN A 649 21.65 -3.03 6.50
CA ASN A 649 22.32 -2.64 7.72
C ASN A 649 23.11 -1.34 7.51
N ARG A 650 23.10 -0.49 8.52
CA ARG A 650 23.82 0.77 8.53
C ARG A 650 24.66 0.80 9.81
N PRO A 651 25.97 0.58 9.73
CA PRO A 651 26.86 0.61 10.90
C PRO A 651 26.80 1.97 11.61
N ASP A 652 26.85 3.03 10.80
CA ASP A 652 26.79 4.43 11.23
C ASP A 652 25.48 4.80 11.95
N ALA A 653 24.41 4.02 11.81
CA ALA A 653 23.15 4.26 12.49
C ALA A 653 23.29 4.13 14.02
N TRP A 654 24.25 3.32 14.50
CA TRP A 654 24.45 3.05 15.93
C TRP A 654 25.58 3.86 16.53
N GLU A 655 26.73 3.90 15.87
CA GLU A 655 27.94 4.60 16.32
C GLU A 655 28.27 5.74 15.36
N ARG A 656 28.47 6.94 15.92
CA ARG A 656 28.67 8.16 15.13
C ARG A 656 30.08 8.28 14.55
N ASP A 657 31.04 7.68 15.24
CA ASP A 657 32.46 7.63 14.86
C ASP A 657 32.82 6.27 14.25
N ASP A 658 31.82 5.49 13.81
CA ASP A 658 32.07 4.25 13.08
C ASP A 658 32.94 4.60 11.86
N PRO A 659 34.10 3.95 11.68
CA PRO A 659 35.00 4.23 10.56
C PRO A 659 34.33 4.06 9.19
N ARG A 660 33.17 3.37 9.14
CA ARG A 660 32.35 3.12 7.96
C ARG A 660 31.17 4.10 7.83
N ALA A 661 31.27 5.30 8.42
CA ALA A 661 30.26 6.34 8.27
C ALA A 661 30.01 6.71 6.81
N GLY A 662 28.75 6.67 6.37
CA GLY A 662 28.39 6.83 4.96
C GLY A 662 28.34 5.52 4.16
N GLU A 663 28.67 4.38 4.76
CA GLU A 663 28.48 3.04 4.17
C GLU A 663 27.19 2.39 4.67
N ALA A 664 26.61 1.53 3.86
CA ALA A 664 25.53 0.63 4.22
C ALA A 664 25.85 -0.77 3.69
N ASP A 665 25.51 -1.78 4.47
CA ASP A 665 25.61 -3.17 4.08
C ASP A 665 24.26 -3.61 3.48
N LEU A 666 24.27 -4.05 2.22
CA LEU A 666 23.19 -4.82 1.61
C LEU A 666 23.48 -6.30 1.85
N ILE A 667 22.86 -6.86 2.88
CA ILE A 667 23.04 -8.25 3.29
C ILE A 667 22.04 -9.11 2.53
N ILE A 668 22.51 -9.89 1.56
CA ILE A 668 21.67 -10.86 0.84
C ILE A 668 21.55 -12.08 1.73
N ALA A 669 20.58 -12.03 2.63
CA ALA A 669 20.38 -13.04 3.66
C ALA A 669 19.82 -14.36 3.08
N LYS A 670 19.13 -14.29 1.94
CA LYS A 670 18.64 -15.45 1.18
C LYS A 670 18.77 -15.18 -0.31
N HIS A 671 19.22 -16.19 -1.06
CA HIS A 671 19.20 -16.19 -2.52
C HIS A 671 19.01 -17.64 -3.00
N ARG A 672 17.89 -17.92 -3.68
CA ARG A 672 17.58 -19.28 -4.17
C ARG A 672 18.42 -19.72 -5.37
N ALA A 673 18.84 -18.77 -6.20
CA ALA A 673 19.49 -19.03 -7.49
C ALA A 673 21.02 -18.80 -7.47
N GLY A 674 21.59 -18.43 -6.32
CA GLY A 674 23.01 -18.08 -6.24
C GLY A 674 23.50 -17.90 -4.81
N PRO A 675 24.75 -17.44 -4.64
CA PRO A 675 25.36 -17.27 -3.33
C PRO A 675 24.72 -16.10 -2.56
N THR A 676 24.80 -16.20 -1.23
CA THR A 676 24.56 -15.08 -0.32
C THR A 676 25.86 -14.29 -0.12
N ALA A 677 25.76 -12.97 -0.05
CA ALA A 677 26.90 -12.10 0.21
C ALA A 677 26.43 -10.83 0.93
N THR A 678 27.39 -10.11 1.51
CA THR A 678 27.16 -8.75 2.00
C THR A 678 27.88 -7.80 1.07
N ILE A 679 27.13 -6.90 0.45
CA ILE A 679 27.66 -5.89 -0.48
C ILE A 679 27.68 -4.57 0.25
N VAL A 680 28.80 -3.87 0.18
CA VAL A 680 28.95 -2.56 0.82
C VAL A 680 28.68 -1.47 -0.20
N VAL A 681 27.73 -0.61 0.09
CA VAL A 681 27.35 0.53 -0.75
C VAL A 681 27.54 1.83 0.02
N ALA A 682 27.77 2.94 -0.68
CA ALA A 682 27.67 4.26 -0.08
C ALA A 682 26.20 4.65 0.05
N HIS A 683 25.78 5.12 1.22
CA HIS A 683 24.47 5.72 1.42
C HIS A 683 24.56 7.24 1.38
N GLN A 684 23.85 7.86 0.43
CA GLN A 684 23.78 9.31 0.26
C GLN A 684 22.33 9.75 0.48
N LEU A 685 21.82 9.50 1.68
CA LEU A 685 20.42 9.71 2.03
C LEU A 685 19.97 11.18 1.89
N HIS A 686 20.90 12.12 1.95
CA HIS A 686 20.63 13.54 1.65
C HIS A 686 20.25 13.78 0.18
N TYR A 687 20.60 12.87 -0.73
CA TYR A 687 20.14 12.79 -2.12
C TYR A 687 19.09 11.68 -2.32
N SER A 688 18.56 11.08 -1.25
CA SER A 688 17.63 9.94 -1.31
C SER A 688 18.11 8.75 -2.14
N ARG A 689 19.40 8.41 -2.03
CA ARG A 689 19.98 7.33 -2.85
C ARG A 689 21.07 6.54 -2.14
N PHE A 690 21.25 5.32 -2.60
CA PHE A 690 22.44 4.50 -2.40
C PHE A 690 23.25 4.46 -3.70
N THR A 691 24.56 4.29 -3.61
CA THR A 691 25.48 4.20 -4.76
C THR A 691 26.56 3.18 -4.49
N ASP A 692 27.13 2.58 -5.54
CA ASP A 692 28.35 1.79 -5.40
C ASP A 692 29.47 2.62 -4.74
N LEU A 693 30.31 1.93 -3.96
CA LEU A 693 31.60 2.49 -3.57
C LEU A 693 32.48 2.59 -4.81
N ALA A 694 33.30 3.63 -4.91
CA ALA A 694 34.26 3.72 -5.99
C ALA A 694 35.32 2.63 -5.78
N HIS A 695 35.33 1.62 -6.64
CA HIS A 695 36.40 0.61 -6.67
C HIS A 695 37.72 1.33 -6.94
N SER A 696 38.66 1.20 -6.01
CA SER A 696 40.03 1.70 -6.14
C SER A 696 40.81 0.97 -7.23
#